data_AF-A0A2W2LHL7-F1
#
_entry.id   AF-A0A2W2LHL7-F1
#
_cell.length_a   1.000
_cell.length_b   1.000
_cell.length_c   1.000
_cell.angle_alpha   90.00
_cell.angle_beta   90.00
_cell.angle_gamma   90.00
#
_symmetry.space_group_name_H-M   'P 1'
#
loop_
_entity.id
_entity.type
_entity.pdbx_description
1 polymer ?
#
loop_
_entity_poly.entity_id
_entity_poly.type
_entity_poly.pdbx_seq_one_letter_code
_entity_poly.pdbx_strand_id
1 'polypeptide(L)'
;MLLGAAVGDALGVPYEFQATLREGQRPQMIGGGLGPYKPGEYSDDTQMQVCVAEVAATGADLRAPEALDAVAANFQRWLDGGASDVGNQTRAVLNAAGRASGAAGAAMLEAARAYAAGHSKSAGNGSLMRTGIVALAHLGDVAAMAEAAVAVGALTHPDPDCADACVLWCSGIRTAVLEGTFDGVRAGLDLLPVERRGVWARRLDEAEAHPPHHFGNNGWVVHAFQAAWSAITRTPVPELSPAEGSFPAQHLRLALEAAVRAGTDTDTVAAIVGALLGARWGCSGIPLQWQQAVHGWPGLTGTDLVRLAVRTARGGQDDGAGWPSTARMPVPVGSPRGFAIPHPHDSGMVLGNLALFQGGEPVDVDAVVSLCRMGTTPVLPGADVEHVRVWLVDRDGDNANLHYVVDQAAREVLRLRREGKRVLLHCAAGQSRTPAVAAVYSHLATGIDAEIALSDLREVLLHGWHLSEHAELLDAVHALATPVASGGTSPVNRPSRPSRPGEADVVRRERDAEPERRTGFLKEKWAASRVRGLLLGLAVGDTLGKARGKLPAEGSLWAGVSTQLACFTVEGTVRALVRGDHKGICHPPSVVWHAYCRWAALQGMEEERMRRRWASGTEGAWPDGWLAQVPVLAQRRGSAPATVAALSKIEQGTVEKPTTTSRGCHALTRILPVAVVFAGRGPGHGAAEAREIAALTHGDPAAQSAAAHATVLLAHCLTSGEEPQVRRALADGIRALPEADPDLATRELEQLTTALEQADEHPADSERLARLAPDATAPSALLGGLYVAASFPERDQVDAALRFAAGAPDGDSVACVTGALLGAAHGAEALPVDLVSRHELAWVLDTLARDLVAQIVDRPSGGEYLGGWDPHWWSRYPGW
;
A
#
# COMPACT_ATOMS: atom_id res chain seq x y z
N MET A 1 2.44 -10.43 -20.08
CA MET A 1 1.04 -10.85 -20.17
C MET A 1 0.86 -12.21 -19.50
N LEU A 2 1.26 -13.33 -20.14
CA LEU A 2 0.98 -14.68 -19.60
C LEU A 2 1.53 -14.91 -18.18
N LEU A 3 2.76 -14.47 -17.90
CA LEU A 3 3.32 -14.53 -16.54
C LEU A 3 2.52 -13.69 -15.53
N GLY A 4 2.01 -12.53 -15.97
CA GLY A 4 1.21 -11.65 -15.11
C GLY A 4 -0.14 -12.28 -14.77
N ALA A 5 -0.77 -12.98 -15.72
CA ALA A 5 -1.98 -13.76 -15.48
C ALA A 5 -1.74 -14.84 -14.43
N ALA A 6 -0.67 -15.64 -14.59
CA ALA A 6 -0.28 -16.68 -13.62
C ALA A 6 0.03 -16.15 -12.23
N VAL A 7 0.65 -14.97 -12.14
CA VAL A 7 0.91 -14.28 -10.87
C VAL A 7 -0.38 -13.81 -10.23
N GLY A 8 -1.31 -13.25 -11.02
CA GLY A 8 -2.61 -12.81 -10.51
C GLY A 8 -3.43 -13.98 -9.99
N ASP A 9 -3.55 -15.03 -10.80
CA ASP A 9 -4.18 -16.30 -10.49
C ASP A 9 -3.64 -16.88 -9.16
N ALA A 10 -2.35 -17.23 -9.10
CA ALA A 10 -1.74 -17.84 -7.91
C ALA A 10 -1.82 -16.95 -6.64
N LEU A 11 -1.92 -15.63 -6.81
CA LEU A 11 -2.10 -14.68 -5.71
C LEU A 11 -3.56 -14.62 -5.23
N GLY A 12 -4.53 -14.86 -6.12
CA GLY A 12 -5.97 -14.87 -5.83
C GLY A 12 -6.48 -16.20 -5.29
N VAL A 13 -5.89 -17.33 -5.67
CA VAL A 13 -6.30 -18.70 -5.26
C VAL A 13 -6.59 -18.83 -3.75
N PRO A 14 -5.75 -18.34 -2.83
CA PRO A 14 -5.97 -18.57 -1.40
C PRO A 14 -7.22 -17.89 -0.82
N TYR A 15 -7.78 -16.92 -1.55
CA TYR A 15 -8.83 -16.02 -1.06
C TYR A 15 -10.17 -16.26 -1.75
N GLU A 16 -10.23 -17.25 -2.64
CA GLU A 16 -11.42 -17.57 -3.42
C GLU A 16 -12.56 -18.01 -2.50
N PHE A 17 -13.69 -17.32 -2.62
CA PHE A 17 -14.88 -17.46 -1.75
C PHE A 17 -14.62 -17.31 -0.24
N GLN A 18 -13.47 -16.75 0.14
CA GLN A 18 -13.13 -16.45 1.53
C GLN A 18 -13.60 -15.04 1.95
N ALA A 19 -13.44 -14.73 3.23
CA ALA A 19 -13.60 -13.37 3.72
C ALA A 19 -12.58 -12.44 3.06
N THR A 20 -13.05 -11.27 2.62
CA THR A 20 -12.20 -10.26 1.97
C THR A 20 -11.07 -9.80 2.89
N LEU A 21 -9.89 -9.62 2.30
CA LEU A 21 -8.71 -9.12 3.00
C LEU A 21 -8.93 -7.69 3.51
N ARG A 22 -8.51 -7.44 4.76
CA ARG A 22 -8.52 -6.10 5.38
C ARG A 22 -7.40 -5.23 4.82
N GLU A 23 -7.49 -3.91 4.94
CA GLU A 23 -6.54 -2.96 4.35
C GLU A 23 -5.08 -3.15 4.81
N GLY A 24 -4.88 -3.62 6.05
CA GLY A 24 -3.55 -3.94 6.59
C GLY A 24 -2.99 -5.32 6.16
N GLN A 25 -3.79 -6.16 5.51
CA GLN A 25 -3.36 -7.47 5.03
C GLN A 25 -2.91 -7.36 3.56
N ARG A 26 -1.79 -8.00 3.25
CA ARG A 26 -1.30 -8.14 1.88
C ARG A 26 -1.58 -9.57 1.41
N PRO A 27 -2.14 -9.76 0.21
CA PRO A 27 -2.30 -11.10 -0.34
C PRO A 27 -0.94 -11.76 -0.54
N GLN A 28 -0.90 -13.07 -0.35
CA GLN A 28 0.29 -13.91 -0.48
C GLN A 28 -0.08 -15.18 -1.24
N MET A 29 0.85 -15.70 -2.05
CA MET A 29 0.68 -16.94 -2.81
C MET A 29 0.86 -18.17 -1.89
N ILE A 30 -0.04 -18.37 -0.94
CA ILE A 30 0.06 -19.44 0.07
C ILE A 30 -0.59 -20.77 -0.36
N GLY A 31 -1.17 -20.84 -1.56
CA GLY A 31 -1.90 -22.00 -2.05
C GLY A 31 -3.25 -22.21 -1.34
N GLY A 32 -3.81 -23.42 -1.40
CA GLY A 32 -5.15 -23.73 -0.90
C GLY A 32 -6.23 -23.33 -1.90
N GLY A 33 -7.28 -22.65 -1.44
CA GLY A 33 -8.46 -22.32 -2.27
C GLY A 33 -9.40 -23.52 -2.43
N LEU A 34 -10.10 -23.60 -3.56
CA LEU A 34 -10.98 -24.72 -3.88
C LEU A 34 -10.24 -26.02 -4.27
N GLY A 35 -8.97 -25.92 -4.63
CA GLY A 35 -8.11 -27.06 -4.96
C GLY A 35 -6.98 -27.30 -3.93
N PRO A 36 -6.23 -28.41 -4.05
CA PRO A 36 -5.06 -28.67 -3.23
C PRO A 36 -3.80 -27.95 -3.76
N TYR A 37 -3.95 -26.68 -4.16
CA TYR A 37 -2.88 -25.90 -4.78
C TYR A 37 -1.74 -25.60 -3.80
N LYS A 38 -0.50 -25.76 -4.25
CA LYS A 38 0.70 -25.41 -3.47
C LYS A 38 0.94 -23.89 -3.46
N PRO A 39 1.77 -23.36 -2.55
CA PRO A 39 2.21 -21.97 -2.60
C PRO A 39 2.81 -21.61 -3.97
N GLY A 40 2.25 -20.60 -4.65
CA GLY A 40 2.63 -20.22 -6.00
C GLY A 40 2.04 -21.07 -7.12
N GLU A 41 1.21 -22.07 -6.81
CA GLU A 41 0.55 -22.87 -7.84
C GLU A 41 -0.66 -22.13 -8.42
N TYR A 42 -0.70 -21.98 -9.75
CA TYR A 42 -1.81 -21.33 -10.47
C TYR A 42 -2.96 -22.32 -10.79
N SER A 43 -4.20 -21.83 -10.85
CA SER A 43 -5.46 -22.59 -11.00
C SER A 43 -5.85 -22.84 -12.47
N ASP A 44 -7.13 -23.19 -12.71
CA ASP A 44 -7.66 -23.46 -14.04
C ASP A 44 -7.59 -22.24 -14.97
N ASP A 45 -7.61 -21.01 -14.43
CA ASP A 45 -7.40 -19.78 -15.20
C ASP A 45 -6.15 -19.85 -16.07
N THR A 46 -5.00 -20.05 -15.42
CA THR A 46 -3.71 -20.14 -16.12
C THR A 46 -3.51 -21.49 -16.79
N GLN A 47 -3.97 -22.60 -16.20
CA GLN A 47 -3.79 -23.93 -16.80
C GLN A 47 -4.52 -24.04 -18.15
N MET A 48 -5.74 -23.50 -18.25
CA MET A 48 -6.45 -23.44 -19.52
C MET A 48 -5.84 -22.39 -20.46
N GLN A 49 -5.33 -21.27 -19.95
CA GLN A 49 -4.60 -20.32 -20.80
C GLN A 49 -3.34 -20.94 -21.42
N VAL A 50 -2.61 -21.77 -20.67
CA VAL A 50 -1.46 -22.55 -21.16
C VAL A 50 -1.87 -23.49 -22.29
N CYS A 51 -3.02 -24.15 -22.20
CA CYS A 51 -3.53 -25.01 -23.28
C CYS A 51 -3.69 -24.27 -24.61
N VAL A 52 -4.15 -23.01 -24.56
CA VAL A 52 -4.25 -22.13 -25.73
C VAL A 52 -2.85 -21.65 -26.17
N ALA A 53 -2.01 -21.28 -25.21
CA ALA A 53 -0.66 -20.77 -25.46
C ALA A 53 0.27 -21.79 -26.13
N GLU A 54 0.16 -23.08 -25.78
CA GLU A 54 0.95 -24.15 -26.40
C GLU A 54 0.67 -24.27 -27.90
N VAL A 55 -0.59 -24.08 -28.33
CA VAL A 55 -0.97 -24.07 -29.75
C VAL A 55 -0.51 -22.76 -30.41
N ALA A 56 -0.80 -21.62 -29.78
CA ALA A 56 -0.43 -20.31 -30.29
C ALA A 56 1.10 -20.14 -30.47
N ALA A 57 1.90 -20.71 -29.57
CA ALA A 57 3.36 -20.71 -29.64
C ALA A 57 3.95 -21.54 -30.78
N THR A 58 3.13 -22.29 -31.53
CA THR A 58 3.55 -22.95 -32.78
C THR A 58 3.45 -22.02 -34.00
N GLY A 59 2.78 -20.88 -33.87
CA GLY A 59 2.45 -19.99 -34.99
C GLY A 59 1.15 -20.38 -35.72
N ALA A 60 0.37 -21.31 -35.17
CA ALA A 60 -0.93 -21.68 -35.71
C ALA A 60 -1.93 -20.51 -35.66
N ASP A 61 -2.72 -20.34 -36.72
CA ASP A 61 -3.82 -19.38 -36.75
C ASP A 61 -4.98 -19.91 -35.89
N LEU A 62 -5.28 -19.24 -34.79
CA LEU A 62 -6.28 -19.67 -33.81
C LEU A 62 -7.74 -19.57 -34.31
N ARG A 63 -7.95 -19.15 -35.56
CA ARG A 63 -9.24 -19.20 -36.26
C ARG A 63 -9.43 -20.50 -37.03
N ALA A 64 -8.33 -21.20 -37.34
CA ALA A 64 -8.36 -22.41 -38.15
C ALA A 64 -8.96 -23.59 -37.36
N PRO A 65 -9.81 -24.43 -37.98
CA PRO A 65 -10.38 -25.60 -37.32
C PRO A 65 -9.34 -26.51 -36.68
N GLU A 66 -8.20 -26.71 -37.33
CA GLU A 66 -7.11 -27.57 -36.85
C GLU A 66 -6.46 -27.01 -35.56
N ALA A 67 -6.34 -25.68 -35.46
CA ALA A 67 -5.85 -25.03 -34.26
C ALA A 67 -6.86 -25.13 -33.12
N LEU A 68 -8.15 -24.93 -33.42
CA LEU A 68 -9.23 -25.09 -32.44
C LEU A 68 -9.35 -26.54 -31.95
N ASP A 69 -9.14 -27.52 -32.83
CA ASP A 69 -9.05 -28.94 -32.48
C ASP A 69 -7.87 -29.22 -31.55
N ALA A 70 -6.70 -28.62 -31.80
CA ALA A 70 -5.53 -28.75 -30.94
C ALA A 70 -5.77 -28.12 -29.55
N VAL A 71 -6.42 -26.95 -29.49
CA VAL A 71 -6.79 -26.31 -28.22
C VAL A 71 -7.79 -27.19 -27.46
N ALA A 72 -8.80 -27.70 -28.14
CA ALA A 72 -9.80 -28.61 -27.57
C ALA A 72 -9.16 -29.91 -27.03
N ALA A 73 -8.21 -30.49 -27.78
CA ALA A 73 -7.45 -31.65 -27.33
C ALA A 73 -6.59 -31.33 -26.09
N ASN A 74 -5.99 -30.14 -26.03
CA ASN A 74 -5.27 -29.69 -24.84
C ASN A 74 -6.18 -29.53 -23.62
N PHE A 75 -7.39 -28.99 -23.78
CA PHE A 75 -8.37 -28.93 -22.68
C PHE A 75 -8.79 -30.32 -22.20
N GLN A 76 -8.96 -31.29 -23.09
CA GLN A 76 -9.26 -32.67 -22.70
C GLN A 76 -8.08 -33.31 -21.94
N ARG A 77 -6.85 -33.13 -22.44
CA ARG A 77 -5.62 -33.59 -21.76
C ARG A 77 -5.49 -32.98 -20.37
N TRP A 78 -5.80 -31.69 -20.23
CA TRP A 78 -5.83 -31.01 -18.94
C TRP A 78 -6.89 -31.60 -18.00
N LEU A 79 -8.12 -31.80 -18.48
CA LEU A 79 -9.20 -32.41 -17.69
C LEU A 79 -8.83 -33.82 -17.21
N ASP A 80 -8.22 -34.63 -18.07
CA ASP A 80 -7.89 -36.03 -17.78
C ASP A 80 -6.66 -36.18 -16.87
N GLY A 81 -5.74 -35.22 -16.90
CA GLY A 81 -4.39 -35.39 -16.35
C GLY A 81 -3.85 -34.25 -15.51
N GLY A 82 -4.65 -33.24 -15.15
CA GLY A 82 -4.13 -32.02 -14.52
C GLY A 82 -5.09 -31.10 -13.80
N ALA A 83 -6.40 -31.24 -14.01
CA ALA A 83 -7.36 -30.29 -13.47
C ALA A 83 -7.61 -30.50 -11.97
N SER A 84 -7.18 -29.53 -11.16
CA SER A 84 -7.41 -29.48 -9.71
C SER A 84 -8.78 -28.90 -9.37
N ASP A 85 -9.19 -27.85 -10.07
CA ASP A 85 -10.56 -27.33 -10.09
C ASP A 85 -11.02 -27.12 -11.54
N VAL A 86 -12.33 -27.20 -11.79
CA VAL A 86 -12.94 -26.91 -13.10
C VAL A 86 -14.35 -26.38 -12.90
N GLY A 87 -14.60 -25.18 -13.40
CA GLY A 87 -15.93 -24.58 -13.42
C GLY A 87 -17.01 -25.49 -14.04
N ASN A 88 -18.22 -25.46 -13.49
CA ASN A 88 -19.30 -26.39 -13.83
C ASN A 88 -19.63 -26.46 -15.32
N GLN A 89 -19.73 -25.31 -16.00
CA GLN A 89 -20.00 -25.25 -17.44
C GLN A 89 -18.85 -25.86 -18.24
N THR A 90 -17.61 -25.47 -17.96
CA THR A 90 -16.42 -26.05 -18.59
C THR A 90 -16.42 -27.56 -18.44
N ARG A 91 -16.60 -28.07 -17.22
CA ARG A 91 -16.65 -29.52 -16.94
C ARG A 91 -17.76 -30.23 -17.72
N ALA A 92 -18.96 -29.65 -17.77
CA ALA A 92 -20.09 -30.23 -18.49
C ALA A 92 -19.83 -30.33 -20.00
N VAL A 93 -19.30 -29.26 -20.59
CA VAL A 93 -18.96 -29.19 -22.02
C VAL A 93 -17.85 -30.19 -22.36
N LEU A 94 -16.74 -30.18 -21.63
CA LEU A 94 -15.62 -31.08 -21.88
C LEU A 94 -16.03 -32.55 -21.75
N ASN A 95 -16.79 -32.90 -20.71
CA ASN A 95 -17.30 -34.27 -20.55
C ASN A 95 -18.23 -34.71 -21.69
N ALA A 96 -19.09 -33.82 -22.18
CA ALA A 96 -19.96 -34.11 -23.31
C ALA A 96 -19.17 -34.28 -24.61
N ALA A 97 -18.20 -33.40 -24.85
CA ALA A 97 -17.32 -33.43 -26.02
C ALA A 97 -16.44 -34.68 -26.04
N GLY A 98 -15.87 -35.08 -24.90
CA GLY A 98 -15.00 -36.27 -24.78
C GLY A 98 -15.70 -37.61 -25.06
N ARG A 99 -17.04 -37.63 -25.09
CA ARG A 99 -17.83 -38.82 -25.50
C ARG A 99 -18.22 -38.81 -26.98
N ALA A 100 -18.05 -37.69 -27.67
CA ALA A 100 -18.42 -37.55 -29.07
C ALA A 100 -17.36 -38.17 -29.99
N SER A 101 -17.79 -38.63 -31.16
CA SER A 101 -16.89 -39.06 -32.24
C SER A 101 -16.65 -37.90 -33.21
N GLY A 102 -15.42 -37.69 -33.67
CA GLY A 102 -15.07 -36.66 -34.66
C GLY A 102 -13.98 -35.71 -34.20
N ALA A 103 -13.90 -34.55 -34.85
CA ALA A 103 -12.95 -33.49 -34.53
C ALA A 103 -13.25 -32.87 -33.16
N ALA A 104 -12.23 -32.74 -32.31
CA ALA A 104 -12.39 -32.37 -30.90
C ALA A 104 -13.01 -30.98 -30.71
N GLY A 105 -12.57 -29.99 -31.50
CA GLY A 105 -13.09 -28.62 -31.45
C GLY A 105 -14.53 -28.54 -31.92
N ALA A 106 -14.88 -29.24 -33.00
CA ALA A 106 -16.26 -29.31 -33.49
C ALA A 106 -17.21 -29.95 -32.45
N ALA A 107 -16.79 -31.05 -31.83
CA ALA A 107 -17.54 -31.70 -30.75
C ALA A 107 -17.74 -30.77 -29.54
N MET A 108 -16.69 -30.04 -29.16
CA MET A 108 -16.73 -29.11 -28.04
C MET A 108 -17.65 -27.92 -28.29
N LEU A 109 -17.59 -27.33 -29.48
CA LEU A 109 -18.51 -26.25 -29.91
C LEU A 109 -19.97 -26.70 -29.88
N GLU A 110 -20.25 -27.92 -30.34
CA GLU A 110 -21.61 -28.44 -30.32
C GLU A 110 -22.11 -28.68 -28.90
N ALA A 111 -21.29 -29.28 -28.04
CA ALA A 111 -21.60 -29.45 -26.62
C ALA A 111 -21.82 -28.11 -25.91
N ALA A 112 -21.02 -27.09 -26.22
CA ALA A 112 -21.15 -25.76 -25.66
C ALA A 112 -22.45 -25.05 -26.10
N ARG A 113 -22.82 -25.16 -27.38
CA ARG A 113 -24.10 -24.65 -27.90
C ARG A 113 -25.30 -25.34 -27.25
N ALA A 114 -25.26 -26.67 -27.15
CA ALA A 114 -26.30 -27.44 -26.49
C ALA A 114 -26.44 -27.06 -25.00
N TYR A 115 -25.32 -26.86 -24.31
CA TYR A 115 -25.32 -26.37 -22.93
C TYR A 115 -25.96 -24.99 -22.83
N ALA A 116 -25.53 -24.02 -23.64
CA ALA A 116 -26.08 -22.67 -23.62
C ALA A 116 -27.58 -22.61 -23.95
N ALA A 117 -28.04 -23.41 -24.93
CA ALA A 117 -29.46 -23.50 -25.26
C ALA A 117 -30.34 -24.06 -24.12
N GLY A 118 -29.76 -24.91 -23.26
CA GLY A 118 -30.44 -25.52 -22.12
C GLY A 118 -30.36 -24.72 -20.81
N HIS A 119 -29.53 -23.67 -20.74
CA HIS A 119 -29.25 -22.94 -19.49
C HIS A 119 -29.36 -21.43 -19.70
N SER A 120 -30.33 -20.80 -19.02
CA SER A 120 -30.52 -19.34 -19.09
C SER A 120 -29.41 -18.50 -18.45
N LYS A 121 -28.43 -19.14 -17.80
CA LYS A 121 -27.26 -18.52 -17.15
C LYS A 121 -25.96 -19.17 -17.64
N SER A 122 -25.64 -19.03 -18.93
CA SER A 122 -24.44 -19.60 -19.57
C SER A 122 -23.25 -18.64 -19.71
N ALA A 123 -23.37 -17.41 -19.19
CA ALA A 123 -22.37 -16.36 -19.33
C ALA A 123 -21.26 -16.42 -18.25
N GLY A 124 -20.70 -17.60 -18.00
CA GLY A 124 -19.60 -17.78 -17.04
C GLY A 124 -18.31 -17.06 -17.48
N ASN A 125 -17.47 -16.67 -16.52
CA ASN A 125 -16.19 -16.01 -16.77
C ASN A 125 -15.09 -16.92 -17.37
N GLY A 126 -15.30 -18.24 -17.41
CA GLY A 126 -14.29 -19.24 -17.75
C GLY A 126 -13.70 -19.17 -19.16
N SER A 127 -14.27 -18.38 -20.08
CA SER A 127 -13.61 -18.05 -21.36
C SER A 127 -12.72 -16.82 -21.27
N LEU A 128 -13.11 -15.80 -20.48
CA LEU A 128 -12.40 -14.52 -20.40
C LEU A 128 -11.02 -14.70 -19.78
N MET A 129 -10.92 -15.46 -18.68
CA MET A 129 -9.68 -15.67 -17.94
C MET A 129 -8.52 -16.23 -18.79
N ARG A 130 -8.84 -17.08 -19.77
CA ARG A 130 -7.84 -17.79 -20.58
C ARG A 130 -7.59 -17.24 -21.98
N THR A 131 -8.40 -16.30 -22.47
CA THR A 131 -8.35 -15.88 -23.88
C THR A 131 -7.28 -14.83 -24.16
N GLY A 132 -6.71 -14.18 -23.13
CA GLY A 132 -5.75 -13.08 -23.30
C GLY A 132 -4.50 -13.40 -24.17
N ILE A 133 -4.11 -14.67 -24.31
CA ILE A 133 -2.98 -15.08 -25.15
C ILE A 133 -3.25 -14.94 -26.65
N VAL A 134 -4.53 -14.94 -27.07
CA VAL A 134 -4.95 -14.70 -28.44
C VAL A 134 -4.47 -13.32 -28.93
N ALA A 135 -4.45 -12.32 -28.05
CA ALA A 135 -3.93 -10.99 -28.37
C ALA A 135 -2.46 -11.03 -28.83
N LEU A 136 -1.62 -11.89 -28.23
CA LEU A 136 -0.22 -12.03 -28.63
C LEU A 136 -0.07 -12.74 -29.98
N ALA A 137 -0.95 -13.68 -30.31
CA ALA A 137 -0.91 -14.40 -31.59
C ALA A 137 -1.26 -13.51 -32.78
N HIS A 138 -2.01 -12.42 -32.54
CA HIS A 138 -2.56 -11.54 -33.57
C HIS A 138 -2.19 -10.05 -33.36
N LEU A 139 -0.99 -9.76 -32.82
CA LEU A 139 -0.54 -8.38 -32.59
C LEU A 139 -0.64 -7.49 -33.85
N GLY A 140 -0.36 -8.05 -35.03
CA GLY A 140 -0.41 -7.32 -36.30
C GLY A 140 -1.81 -7.12 -36.90
N ASP A 141 -2.84 -7.82 -36.41
CA ASP A 141 -4.16 -7.86 -37.06
C ASP A 141 -5.29 -7.89 -36.01
N VAL A 142 -5.89 -6.72 -35.76
CA VAL A 142 -6.94 -6.56 -34.76
C VAL A 142 -8.25 -7.27 -35.13
N ALA A 143 -8.55 -7.42 -36.42
CA ALA A 143 -9.76 -8.10 -36.88
C ALA A 143 -9.61 -9.63 -36.69
N ALA A 144 -8.47 -10.18 -37.12
CA ALA A 144 -8.16 -11.60 -36.88
C ALA A 144 -8.09 -11.92 -35.38
N MET A 145 -7.57 -11.01 -34.56
CA MET A 145 -7.58 -11.12 -33.10
C MET A 145 -9.00 -11.26 -32.55
N ALA A 146 -9.93 -10.39 -32.99
CA ALA A 146 -11.32 -10.44 -32.53
C ALA A 146 -12.01 -11.75 -32.93
N GLU A 147 -11.85 -12.18 -34.19
CA GLU A 147 -12.36 -13.46 -34.68
C GLU A 147 -11.82 -14.65 -33.88
N ALA A 148 -10.51 -14.68 -33.63
CA ALA A 148 -9.86 -15.74 -32.86
C ALA A 148 -10.33 -15.75 -31.40
N ALA A 149 -10.52 -14.57 -30.77
CA ALA A 149 -10.98 -14.47 -29.39
C ALA A 149 -12.40 -15.05 -29.24
N VAL A 150 -13.29 -14.77 -30.20
CA VAL A 150 -14.63 -15.36 -30.24
C VAL A 150 -14.55 -16.87 -30.46
N ALA A 151 -13.76 -17.33 -31.43
CA ALA A 151 -13.64 -18.75 -31.77
C ALA A 151 -13.11 -19.61 -30.60
N VAL A 152 -12.03 -19.14 -29.94
CA VAL A 152 -11.43 -19.84 -28.79
C VAL A 152 -12.36 -19.81 -27.58
N GLY A 153 -13.02 -18.69 -27.28
CA GLY A 153 -13.97 -18.60 -26.18
C GLY A 153 -15.19 -19.51 -26.38
N ALA A 154 -15.73 -19.54 -27.60
CA ALA A 154 -16.91 -20.30 -27.98
C ALA A 154 -16.76 -21.82 -27.82
N LEU A 155 -15.52 -22.34 -27.80
CA LEU A 155 -15.25 -23.76 -27.48
C LEU A 155 -15.98 -24.22 -26.22
N THR A 156 -16.22 -23.33 -25.25
CA THR A 156 -16.95 -23.69 -24.01
C THR A 156 -18.03 -22.69 -23.60
N HIS A 157 -17.91 -21.43 -24.00
CA HIS A 157 -18.82 -20.36 -23.60
C HIS A 157 -19.24 -19.55 -24.85
N PRO A 158 -20.24 -20.03 -25.63
CA PRO A 158 -20.69 -19.37 -26.85
C PRO A 158 -21.63 -18.17 -26.58
N ASP A 159 -21.79 -17.78 -25.31
CA ASP A 159 -22.65 -16.66 -24.91
C ASP A 159 -22.12 -15.33 -25.47
N PRO A 160 -22.98 -14.44 -26.01
CA PRO A 160 -22.55 -13.14 -26.53
C PRO A 160 -21.84 -12.23 -25.51
N ASP A 161 -22.19 -12.29 -24.22
CA ASP A 161 -21.46 -11.54 -23.18
C ASP A 161 -20.03 -12.09 -22.99
N CYS A 162 -19.84 -13.40 -23.12
CA CYS A 162 -18.52 -14.02 -23.07
C CYS A 162 -17.66 -13.64 -24.30
N ALA A 163 -18.26 -13.70 -25.49
CA ALA A 163 -17.60 -13.34 -26.75
C ALA A 163 -17.09 -11.89 -26.72
N ASP A 164 -17.96 -10.94 -26.37
CA ASP A 164 -17.59 -9.53 -26.32
C ASP A 164 -16.52 -9.24 -25.28
N ALA A 165 -16.63 -9.81 -24.08
CA ALA A 165 -15.63 -9.64 -23.04
C ALA A 165 -14.25 -10.10 -23.50
N CYS A 166 -14.18 -11.25 -24.17
CA CYS A 166 -12.92 -11.78 -24.73
C CYS A 166 -12.34 -10.85 -25.80
N VAL A 167 -13.16 -10.29 -26.69
CA VAL A 167 -12.73 -9.33 -27.72
C VAL A 167 -12.18 -8.05 -27.09
N LEU A 168 -12.94 -7.44 -26.16
CA LEU A 168 -12.54 -6.21 -25.47
C LEU A 168 -11.24 -6.39 -24.69
N TRP A 169 -11.10 -7.50 -23.96
CA TRP A 169 -9.89 -7.76 -23.17
C TRP A 169 -8.68 -8.06 -24.04
N CYS A 170 -8.85 -8.81 -25.14
CA CYS A 170 -7.78 -9.03 -26.12
C CYS A 170 -7.35 -7.72 -26.79
N SER A 171 -8.30 -6.86 -27.14
CA SER A 171 -8.02 -5.52 -27.67
C SER A 171 -7.19 -4.70 -26.68
N GLY A 172 -7.59 -4.69 -25.40
CA GLY A 172 -6.83 -4.07 -24.32
C GLY A 172 -5.41 -4.59 -24.20
N ILE A 173 -5.23 -5.92 -24.16
CA ILE A 173 -3.91 -6.55 -24.07
C ILE A 173 -3.05 -6.20 -25.29
N ARG A 174 -3.62 -6.24 -26.50
CA ARG A 174 -2.91 -5.90 -27.74
C ARG A 174 -2.38 -4.46 -27.70
N THR A 175 -3.25 -3.50 -27.39
CA THR A 175 -2.83 -2.09 -27.26
C THR A 175 -1.83 -1.90 -26.13
N ALA A 176 -1.99 -2.57 -25.00
CA ALA A 176 -1.03 -2.49 -23.89
C ALA A 176 0.37 -2.98 -24.29
N VAL A 177 0.48 -4.02 -25.14
CA VAL A 177 1.76 -4.51 -25.67
C VAL A 177 2.36 -3.54 -26.70
N LEU A 178 1.55 -3.03 -27.63
CA LEU A 178 2.05 -2.24 -28.75
C LEU A 178 2.31 -0.78 -28.42
N GLU A 179 1.48 -0.20 -27.55
CA GLU A 179 1.40 1.24 -27.31
C GLU A 179 1.68 1.60 -25.84
N GLY A 180 1.66 0.63 -24.93
CA GLY A 180 1.87 0.89 -23.51
C GLY A 180 0.75 1.75 -22.90
N THR A 181 -0.50 1.59 -23.34
CA THR A 181 -1.68 2.22 -22.74
C THR A 181 -2.78 1.20 -22.45
N PHE A 182 -3.84 1.61 -21.75
CA PHE A 182 -5.01 0.77 -21.50
C PHE A 182 -6.19 1.08 -22.45
N ASP A 183 -5.99 2.01 -23.40
CA ASP A 183 -7.06 2.55 -24.24
C ASP A 183 -7.71 1.50 -25.13
N GLY A 184 -6.99 0.42 -25.44
CA GLY A 184 -7.47 -0.70 -26.24
C GLY A 184 -8.73 -1.37 -25.70
N VAL A 185 -9.00 -1.29 -24.40
CA VAL A 185 -10.23 -1.83 -23.80
C VAL A 185 -11.45 -1.05 -24.31
N ARG A 186 -11.39 0.29 -24.30
CA ARG A 186 -12.47 1.14 -24.83
C ARG A 186 -12.49 1.17 -26.36
N ALA A 187 -11.33 1.24 -27.00
CA ALA A 187 -11.23 1.19 -28.47
C ALA A 187 -11.78 -0.13 -29.04
N GLY A 188 -11.71 -1.22 -28.27
CA GLY A 188 -12.29 -2.51 -28.64
C GLY A 188 -13.80 -2.49 -28.85
N LEU A 189 -14.53 -1.48 -28.37
CA LEU A 189 -15.97 -1.33 -28.64
C LEU A 189 -16.26 -1.30 -30.14
N ASP A 190 -15.36 -0.77 -30.97
CA ASP A 190 -15.53 -0.73 -32.42
C ASP A 190 -15.43 -2.09 -33.11
N LEU A 191 -14.88 -3.10 -32.40
CA LEU A 191 -14.81 -4.48 -32.85
C LEU A 191 -16.08 -5.27 -32.51
N LEU A 192 -16.98 -4.71 -31.69
CA LEU A 192 -18.24 -5.35 -31.34
C LEU A 192 -19.36 -5.03 -32.35
N PRO A 193 -20.40 -5.89 -32.44
CA PRO A 193 -21.63 -5.55 -33.15
C PRO A 193 -22.23 -4.23 -32.64
N VAL A 194 -22.78 -3.42 -33.55
CA VAL A 194 -23.20 -2.03 -33.27
C VAL A 194 -24.17 -1.94 -32.10
N GLU A 195 -25.11 -2.89 -32.01
CA GLU A 195 -26.12 -3.00 -30.96
C GLU A 195 -25.54 -3.34 -29.58
N ARG A 196 -24.34 -3.92 -29.52
CA ARG A 196 -23.67 -4.32 -28.28
C ARG A 196 -22.82 -3.18 -27.70
N ARG A 197 -22.31 -2.27 -28.53
CA ARG A 197 -21.38 -1.19 -28.14
C ARG A 197 -21.92 -0.32 -27.02
N GLY A 198 -23.18 0.11 -27.13
CA GLY A 198 -23.79 0.99 -26.13
C GLY A 198 -23.97 0.33 -24.75
N VAL A 199 -24.20 -1.00 -24.72
CA VAL A 199 -24.29 -1.75 -23.46
C VAL A 199 -22.92 -1.83 -22.79
N TRP A 200 -21.89 -2.18 -23.54
CA TRP A 200 -20.53 -2.29 -23.00
C TRP A 200 -19.90 -0.94 -22.64
N ALA A 201 -20.19 0.13 -23.38
CA ALA A 201 -19.79 1.49 -23.00
C ALA A 201 -20.30 1.84 -21.59
N ARG A 202 -21.58 1.59 -21.31
CA ARG A 202 -22.14 1.82 -19.96
C ARG A 202 -21.53 0.94 -18.89
N ARG A 203 -21.23 -0.33 -19.20
CA ARG A 203 -20.57 -1.26 -18.27
C ARG A 203 -19.15 -0.79 -17.93
N LEU A 204 -18.42 -0.25 -18.91
CA LEU A 204 -17.09 0.35 -18.72
C LEU A 204 -17.18 1.63 -17.87
N ASP A 205 -18.13 2.51 -18.17
CA ASP A 205 -18.37 3.73 -17.38
C ASP A 205 -18.70 3.37 -15.91
N GLU A 206 -19.52 2.36 -15.69
CA GLU A 206 -19.85 1.87 -14.34
C GLU A 206 -18.62 1.33 -13.61
N ALA A 207 -17.78 0.55 -14.29
CA ALA A 207 -16.55 -0.02 -13.72
C ALA A 207 -15.53 1.05 -13.32
N GLU A 208 -15.41 2.14 -14.08
CA GLU A 208 -14.54 3.26 -13.73
C GLU A 208 -15.11 4.08 -12.56
N ALA A 209 -16.43 4.16 -12.44
CA ALA A 209 -17.11 4.92 -11.39
C ALA A 209 -17.16 4.23 -10.02
N HIS A 210 -17.04 2.89 -9.95
CA HIS A 210 -17.22 2.12 -8.72
C HIS A 210 -15.99 1.30 -8.35
N PRO A 211 -15.74 1.02 -7.04
CA PRO A 211 -14.63 0.18 -6.61
C PRO A 211 -14.82 -1.29 -7.00
N PRO A 212 -13.75 -2.11 -7.05
CA PRO A 212 -13.82 -3.49 -7.56
C PRO A 212 -14.83 -4.39 -6.84
N HIS A 213 -14.98 -4.23 -5.52
CA HIS A 213 -15.92 -5.01 -4.70
C HIS A 213 -17.40 -4.71 -4.98
N HIS A 214 -17.71 -3.66 -5.75
CA HIS A 214 -19.07 -3.38 -6.25
C HIS A 214 -19.56 -4.51 -7.17
N PHE A 215 -18.64 -5.19 -7.85
CA PHE A 215 -18.95 -6.22 -8.86
C PHE A 215 -18.88 -7.65 -8.29
N GLY A 216 -19.43 -7.89 -7.10
CA GLY A 216 -19.32 -9.18 -6.36
C GLY A 216 -20.07 -10.38 -6.94
N ASN A 217 -20.69 -10.29 -8.12
CA ASN A 217 -21.25 -11.44 -8.86
C ASN A 217 -20.28 -11.86 -9.98
N ASN A 218 -19.00 -11.93 -9.65
CA ASN A 218 -17.89 -12.07 -10.60
C ASN A 218 -17.70 -13.50 -11.16
N GLY A 219 -18.54 -14.47 -10.79
CA GLY A 219 -18.71 -15.70 -11.58
C GLY A 219 -19.40 -15.44 -12.94
N TRP A 220 -20.10 -14.31 -13.09
CA TRP A 220 -20.60 -13.80 -14.36
C TRP A 220 -19.50 -13.00 -15.08
N VAL A 221 -19.28 -13.30 -16.36
CA VAL A 221 -18.19 -12.70 -17.16
C VAL A 221 -18.18 -11.17 -17.15
N VAL A 222 -19.34 -10.53 -17.11
CA VAL A 222 -19.44 -9.07 -17.12
C VAL A 222 -18.94 -8.47 -15.81
N HIS A 223 -19.33 -9.05 -14.67
CA HIS A 223 -18.84 -8.57 -13.37
C HIS A 223 -17.38 -8.93 -13.14
N ALA A 224 -16.89 -10.08 -13.62
CA ALA A 224 -15.45 -10.37 -13.65
C ALA A 224 -14.67 -9.29 -14.41
N PHE A 225 -15.14 -8.97 -15.62
CA PHE A 225 -14.57 -7.91 -16.45
C PHE A 225 -14.61 -6.55 -15.75
N GLN A 226 -15.76 -6.16 -15.19
CA GLN A 226 -15.93 -4.85 -14.52
C GLN A 226 -15.09 -4.76 -13.24
N ALA A 227 -15.02 -5.83 -12.44
CA ALA A 227 -14.16 -5.91 -11.27
C ALA A 227 -12.69 -5.72 -11.67
N ALA A 228 -12.24 -6.41 -12.72
CA ALA A 228 -10.87 -6.30 -13.22
C ALA A 228 -10.57 -4.91 -13.78
N TRP A 229 -11.47 -4.36 -14.60
CA TRP A 229 -11.30 -3.03 -15.19
C TRP A 229 -11.30 -1.93 -14.11
N SER A 230 -12.19 -2.04 -13.13
CA SER A 230 -12.21 -1.17 -11.94
C SER A 230 -10.90 -1.26 -11.16
N ALA A 231 -10.37 -2.47 -10.92
CA ALA A 231 -9.14 -2.66 -10.15
C ALA A 231 -7.93 -2.01 -10.85
N ILE A 232 -7.88 -2.05 -12.18
CA ILE A 232 -6.84 -1.39 -12.97
C ILE A 232 -7.02 0.13 -12.99
N THR A 233 -8.20 0.62 -13.39
CA THR A 233 -8.40 2.05 -13.64
C THR A 233 -8.45 2.90 -12.37
N ARG A 234 -8.87 2.30 -11.25
CA ARG A 234 -8.97 3.00 -9.97
C ARG A 234 -7.74 2.85 -9.08
N THR A 235 -6.78 2.02 -9.47
CA THR A 235 -5.50 1.97 -8.77
C THR A 235 -4.59 3.05 -9.36
N PRO A 236 -4.11 4.01 -8.57
CA PRO A 236 -3.22 5.05 -9.07
C PRO A 236 -1.87 4.45 -9.50
N VAL A 237 -1.35 4.96 -10.61
CA VAL A 237 0.02 4.65 -11.05
C VAL A 237 0.99 5.47 -10.21
N PRO A 238 1.92 4.86 -9.47
CA PRO A 238 2.90 5.61 -8.69
C PRO A 238 3.79 6.49 -9.57
N GLU A 239 4.13 7.68 -9.10
CA GLU A 239 5.12 8.53 -9.76
C GLU A 239 6.53 7.92 -9.66
N LEU A 240 7.36 8.18 -10.65
CA LEU A 240 8.75 7.72 -10.66
C LEU A 240 9.58 8.56 -9.68
N SER A 241 9.90 7.96 -8.54
CA SER A 241 10.84 8.52 -7.56
C SER A 241 11.79 7.42 -7.08
N PRO A 242 12.88 7.15 -7.83
CA PRO A 242 13.77 6.00 -7.57
C PRO A 242 14.42 6.04 -6.18
N ALA A 243 14.88 7.20 -5.74
CA ALA A 243 15.46 7.40 -4.41
C ALA A 243 14.48 7.06 -3.27
N GLU A 244 13.17 7.16 -3.54
CA GLU A 244 12.12 6.86 -2.59
C GLU A 244 11.54 5.44 -2.73
N GLY A 245 12.03 4.65 -3.69
CA GLY A 245 11.50 3.32 -4.00
C GLY A 245 10.11 3.33 -4.64
N SER A 246 9.71 4.44 -5.26
CA SER A 246 8.43 4.57 -5.98
C SER A 246 8.66 4.39 -7.48
N PHE A 247 7.95 3.44 -8.08
CA PHE A 247 8.08 3.10 -9.49
C PHE A 247 6.71 2.90 -10.14
N PRO A 248 6.46 3.44 -11.35
CA PRO A 248 5.19 3.26 -12.06
C PRO A 248 4.78 1.80 -12.21
N ALA A 249 5.74 0.89 -12.44
CA ALA A 249 5.51 -0.54 -12.55
C ALA A 249 4.88 -1.19 -11.31
N GLN A 250 5.01 -0.57 -10.13
CA GLN A 250 4.36 -1.04 -8.90
C GLN A 250 2.82 -0.95 -9.00
N HIS A 251 2.27 -0.23 -9.99
CA HIS A 251 0.86 -0.30 -10.35
C HIS A 251 0.39 -1.77 -10.54
N LEU A 252 1.22 -2.63 -11.15
CA LEU A 252 0.90 -4.05 -11.33
C LEU A 252 0.56 -4.73 -9.99
N ARG A 253 1.46 -4.60 -9.01
CA ARG A 253 1.27 -5.17 -7.68
C ARG A 253 0.05 -4.57 -7.00
N LEU A 254 -0.06 -3.24 -6.98
CA LEU A 254 -1.14 -2.54 -6.28
C LEU A 254 -2.52 -2.92 -6.81
N ALA A 255 -2.69 -3.00 -8.13
CA ALA A 255 -3.96 -3.33 -8.75
C ALA A 255 -4.29 -4.83 -8.61
N LEU A 256 -3.30 -5.72 -8.60
CA LEU A 256 -3.51 -7.13 -8.23
C LEU A 256 -3.98 -7.27 -6.78
N GLU A 257 -3.40 -6.51 -5.85
CA GLU A 257 -3.88 -6.52 -4.46
C GLU A 257 -5.31 -5.95 -4.35
N ALA A 258 -5.67 -4.95 -5.16
CA ALA A 258 -7.04 -4.45 -5.25
C ALA A 258 -8.01 -5.48 -5.85
N ALA A 259 -7.58 -6.24 -6.85
CA ALA A 259 -8.34 -7.32 -7.47
C ALA A 259 -8.67 -8.43 -6.46
N VAL A 260 -7.70 -8.89 -5.68
CA VAL A 260 -7.95 -9.89 -4.62
C VAL A 260 -8.89 -9.34 -3.55
N ARG A 261 -8.79 -8.05 -3.21
CA ARG A 261 -9.71 -7.38 -2.27
C ARG A 261 -11.13 -7.19 -2.82
N ALA A 262 -11.37 -7.42 -4.11
CA ALA A 262 -12.74 -7.43 -4.65
C ALA A 262 -13.57 -8.58 -4.06
N GLY A 263 -12.91 -9.69 -3.67
CA GLY A 263 -13.54 -10.85 -3.06
C GLY A 263 -14.24 -11.79 -4.06
N THR A 264 -14.95 -12.78 -3.52
CA THR A 264 -15.69 -13.80 -4.29
C THR A 264 -14.77 -14.61 -5.22
N ASP A 265 -14.88 -14.48 -6.53
CA ASP A 265 -14.03 -15.17 -7.50
C ASP A 265 -12.69 -14.42 -7.70
N THR A 266 -11.78 -14.59 -6.73
CA THR A 266 -10.58 -13.73 -6.59
C THR A 266 -9.43 -14.10 -7.51
N ASP A 267 -9.19 -15.39 -7.74
CA ASP A 267 -8.23 -15.90 -8.71
C ASP A 267 -8.59 -15.47 -10.14
N THR A 268 -9.85 -15.63 -10.55
CA THR A 268 -10.29 -15.21 -11.90
C THR A 268 -10.08 -13.71 -12.11
N VAL A 269 -10.58 -12.87 -11.21
CA VAL A 269 -10.44 -11.41 -11.36
C VAL A 269 -8.96 -11.01 -11.34
N ALA A 270 -8.15 -11.59 -10.45
CA ALA A 270 -6.72 -11.29 -10.38
C ALA A 270 -5.95 -11.79 -11.62
N ALA A 271 -6.30 -12.94 -12.20
CA ALA A 271 -5.72 -13.46 -13.44
C ALA A 271 -6.00 -12.53 -14.63
N ILE A 272 -7.25 -12.06 -14.75
CA ILE A 272 -7.69 -11.11 -15.77
C ILE A 272 -6.91 -9.77 -15.63
N VAL A 273 -6.80 -9.25 -14.41
CA VAL A 273 -6.02 -8.03 -14.10
C VAL A 273 -4.53 -8.21 -14.42
N GLY A 274 -3.96 -9.34 -13.99
CA GLY A 274 -2.56 -9.69 -14.18
C GLY A 274 -2.18 -9.85 -15.65
N ALA A 275 -3.09 -10.37 -16.48
CA ALA A 275 -2.88 -10.45 -17.92
C ALA A 275 -2.66 -9.06 -18.54
N LEU A 276 -3.58 -8.13 -18.30
CA LEU A 276 -3.54 -6.78 -18.88
C LEU A 276 -2.39 -5.93 -18.31
N LEU A 277 -2.17 -5.95 -16.99
CA LEU A 277 -1.05 -5.23 -16.38
C LEU A 277 0.30 -5.82 -16.76
N GLY A 278 0.39 -7.15 -16.87
CA GLY A 278 1.59 -7.82 -17.37
C GLY A 278 1.85 -7.56 -18.85
N ALA A 279 0.85 -7.16 -19.64
CA ALA A 279 1.02 -6.67 -21.00
C ALA A 279 1.56 -5.23 -21.00
N ARG A 280 0.95 -4.35 -20.19
CA ARG A 280 1.31 -2.93 -20.05
C ARG A 280 2.72 -2.69 -19.51
N TRP A 281 3.08 -3.39 -18.44
CA TRP A 281 4.35 -3.21 -17.73
C TRP A 281 5.40 -4.23 -18.15
N GLY A 282 5.01 -5.27 -18.87
CA GLY A 282 5.93 -6.35 -19.26
C GLY A 282 6.42 -7.20 -18.09
N CYS A 283 7.24 -8.21 -18.40
CA CYS A 283 7.82 -9.12 -17.39
C CYS A 283 8.68 -8.38 -16.35
N SER A 284 9.35 -7.29 -16.76
CA SER A 284 10.18 -6.46 -15.89
C SER A 284 9.39 -5.68 -14.84
N GLY A 285 8.08 -5.53 -14.99
CA GLY A 285 7.21 -4.89 -13.99
C GLY A 285 6.66 -5.85 -12.93
N ILE A 286 6.92 -7.16 -13.06
CA ILE A 286 6.47 -8.18 -12.11
C ILE A 286 7.55 -8.37 -11.03
N PRO A 287 7.23 -8.34 -9.72
CA PRO A 287 8.21 -8.63 -8.65
C PRO A 287 8.95 -9.96 -8.87
N LEU A 288 10.28 -9.99 -8.72
CA LEU A 288 11.11 -11.17 -9.03
C LEU A 288 10.68 -12.42 -8.25
N GLN A 289 10.42 -12.24 -6.96
CA GLN A 289 9.90 -13.30 -6.08
C GLN A 289 8.61 -13.94 -6.61
N TRP A 290 7.73 -13.18 -7.26
CA TRP A 290 6.49 -13.70 -7.86
C TRP A 290 6.78 -14.44 -9.15
N GLN A 291 7.73 -13.96 -9.97
CA GLN A 291 8.15 -14.67 -11.18
C GLN A 291 8.76 -16.05 -10.87
N GLN A 292 9.48 -16.16 -9.75
CA GLN A 292 10.10 -17.40 -9.30
C GLN A 292 9.11 -18.36 -8.61
N ALA A 293 8.14 -17.81 -7.87
CA ALA A 293 7.17 -18.62 -7.12
C ALA A 293 6.18 -19.36 -8.05
N VAL A 294 5.76 -18.72 -9.14
CA VAL A 294 4.68 -19.26 -9.97
C VAL A 294 5.07 -20.52 -10.72
N HIS A 295 4.23 -21.54 -10.54
CA HIS A 295 4.32 -22.82 -11.24
C HIS A 295 2.93 -23.47 -11.32
N GLY A 296 2.77 -24.53 -12.10
CA GLY A 296 1.52 -25.26 -12.15
C GLY A 296 1.48 -26.23 -13.31
N TRP A 297 0.34 -26.89 -13.50
CA TRP A 297 0.21 -27.91 -14.54
C TRP A 297 0.60 -27.37 -15.94
N PRO A 298 1.28 -28.19 -16.80
CA PRO A 298 1.77 -29.56 -16.58
C PRO A 298 3.15 -29.67 -15.90
N GLY A 299 3.52 -28.70 -15.05
CA GLY A 299 4.85 -28.53 -14.47
C GLY A 299 5.61 -27.35 -15.06
N LEU A 300 4.90 -26.39 -15.66
CA LEU A 300 5.50 -25.18 -16.23
C LEU A 300 5.78 -24.17 -15.13
N THR A 301 6.89 -23.47 -15.26
CA THR A 301 7.34 -22.42 -14.35
C THR A 301 7.15 -21.04 -14.98
N GLY A 302 7.36 -19.97 -14.22
CA GLY A 302 7.37 -18.61 -14.76
C GLY A 302 8.27 -18.42 -16.00
N THR A 303 9.41 -19.12 -16.06
CA THR A 303 10.29 -19.12 -17.25
C THR A 303 9.59 -19.71 -18.48
N ASP A 304 8.87 -20.82 -18.31
CA ASP A 304 8.19 -21.49 -19.42
C ASP A 304 7.03 -20.65 -19.95
N LEU A 305 6.28 -20.00 -19.06
CA LEU A 305 5.22 -19.07 -19.44
C LEU A 305 5.78 -17.90 -20.26
N VAL A 306 6.92 -17.37 -19.86
CA VAL A 306 7.63 -16.35 -20.62
C VAL A 306 8.07 -16.86 -21.99
N ARG A 307 8.59 -18.10 -22.09
CA ARG A 307 8.94 -18.74 -23.37
C ARG A 307 7.72 -18.82 -24.29
N LEU A 308 6.59 -19.34 -23.79
CA LEU A 308 5.34 -19.48 -24.56
C LEU A 308 4.83 -18.12 -25.06
N ALA A 309 4.83 -17.10 -24.21
CA ALA A 309 4.37 -15.76 -24.58
C ALA A 309 5.25 -15.14 -25.68
N VAL A 310 6.58 -15.25 -25.56
CA VAL A 310 7.52 -14.71 -26.55
C VAL A 310 7.38 -15.44 -27.88
N ARG A 311 7.30 -16.77 -27.89
CA ARG A 311 7.10 -17.52 -29.14
C ARG A 311 5.77 -17.20 -29.79
N THR A 312 4.70 -17.08 -29.01
CA THR A 312 3.38 -16.68 -29.50
C THR A 312 3.44 -15.33 -30.20
N ALA A 313 4.03 -14.32 -29.56
CA ALA A 313 4.19 -12.98 -30.13
C ALA A 313 5.07 -12.91 -31.40
N ARG A 314 5.83 -13.98 -31.69
CA ARG A 314 6.75 -14.08 -32.83
C ARG A 314 6.32 -15.14 -33.84
N GLY A 315 5.05 -15.55 -33.84
CA GLY A 315 4.54 -16.55 -34.79
C GLY A 315 5.25 -17.90 -34.69
N GLY A 316 5.61 -18.29 -33.47
CA GLY A 316 6.29 -19.54 -33.15
C GLY A 316 7.79 -19.57 -33.40
N GLN A 317 8.40 -18.45 -33.79
CA GLN A 317 9.84 -18.36 -34.09
C GLN A 317 10.67 -17.87 -32.89
N ASP A 318 11.92 -18.33 -32.83
CA ASP A 318 12.97 -17.77 -31.97
C ASP A 318 13.64 -16.53 -32.62
N ASP A 319 14.47 -15.78 -31.90
CA ASP A 319 15.37 -14.80 -32.52
C ASP A 319 16.54 -15.46 -33.26
N GLY A 320 17.36 -14.63 -33.93
CA GLY A 320 18.59 -15.09 -34.58
C GLY A 320 19.64 -15.69 -33.65
N ALA A 321 19.49 -15.58 -32.31
CA ALA A 321 20.32 -16.26 -31.33
C ALA A 321 19.67 -17.56 -30.80
N GLY A 322 18.51 -17.96 -31.35
CA GLY A 322 17.74 -19.12 -30.94
C GLY A 322 16.94 -18.92 -29.65
N TRP A 323 16.82 -17.71 -29.13
CA TRP A 323 16.07 -17.43 -27.90
C TRP A 323 14.57 -17.20 -28.20
N PRO A 324 13.63 -17.74 -27.41
CA PRO A 324 13.80 -18.32 -26.07
C PRO A 324 14.02 -19.84 -25.99
N SER A 325 14.12 -20.57 -27.10
CA SER A 325 14.15 -22.05 -27.05
C SER A 325 15.56 -22.66 -26.96
N THR A 326 16.62 -21.88 -27.20
CA THR A 326 18.00 -22.37 -27.20
C THR A 326 18.40 -22.96 -25.84
N ALA A 327 19.15 -24.06 -25.87
CA ALA A 327 19.67 -24.70 -24.67
C ALA A 327 20.58 -23.75 -23.87
N ARG A 328 21.43 -23.00 -24.57
CA ARG A 328 22.40 -22.04 -24.02
C ARG A 328 22.45 -20.81 -24.91
N MET A 329 22.54 -19.63 -24.30
CA MET A 329 22.77 -18.41 -25.06
C MET A 329 24.20 -18.38 -25.60
N PRO A 330 24.41 -17.96 -26.86
CA PRO A 330 25.76 -17.73 -27.37
C PRO A 330 26.42 -16.58 -26.60
N VAL A 331 27.73 -16.68 -26.38
CA VAL A 331 28.52 -15.57 -25.85
C VAL A 331 28.65 -14.52 -26.96
N PRO A 332 28.30 -13.24 -26.70
CA PRO A 332 28.42 -12.19 -27.70
C PRO A 332 29.85 -12.06 -28.23
N VAL A 333 30.00 -11.83 -29.53
CA VAL A 333 31.30 -11.62 -30.17
C VAL A 333 32.00 -10.42 -29.53
N GLY A 334 33.28 -10.58 -29.18
CA GLY A 334 34.06 -9.56 -28.50
C GLY A 334 33.92 -9.52 -26.98
N SER A 335 33.10 -10.41 -26.38
CA SER A 335 33.06 -10.54 -24.92
C SER A 335 34.40 -11.01 -24.35
N PRO A 336 34.79 -10.56 -23.14
CA PRO A 336 35.95 -11.09 -22.43
C PRO A 336 35.88 -12.61 -22.24
N ARG A 337 37.03 -13.24 -21.99
CA ARG A 337 37.07 -14.63 -21.49
C ARG A 337 36.26 -14.75 -20.19
N GLY A 338 35.82 -15.97 -19.87
CA GLY A 338 35.12 -16.26 -18.61
C GLY A 338 35.90 -15.73 -17.41
N PHE A 339 35.25 -14.97 -16.54
CA PHE A 339 35.87 -14.46 -15.31
C PHE A 339 34.90 -14.54 -14.13
N ALA A 340 35.48 -14.67 -12.93
CA ALA A 340 34.81 -14.65 -11.65
C ALA A 340 35.69 -13.87 -10.65
N ILE A 341 35.29 -12.66 -10.30
CA ILE A 341 36.05 -11.79 -9.39
C ILE A 341 35.22 -11.44 -8.16
N PRO A 342 35.80 -11.39 -6.95
CA PRO A 342 35.08 -10.91 -5.78
C PRO A 342 34.64 -9.45 -5.94
N HIS A 343 33.47 -9.12 -5.42
CA HIS A 343 33.00 -7.75 -5.31
C HIS A 343 33.85 -6.98 -4.27
N PRO A 344 34.25 -5.72 -4.53
CA PRO A 344 35.22 -5.00 -3.69
C PRO A 344 34.75 -4.77 -2.25
N HIS A 345 33.43 -4.69 -2.03
CA HIS A 345 32.84 -4.44 -0.72
C HIS A 345 32.19 -5.68 -0.07
N ASP A 346 32.19 -6.83 -0.76
CA ASP A 346 31.57 -8.06 -0.25
C ASP A 346 32.18 -9.30 -0.94
N SER A 347 33.06 -10.00 -0.24
CA SER A 347 33.74 -11.19 -0.77
C SER A 347 32.80 -12.37 -1.06
N GLY A 348 31.58 -12.38 -0.51
CA GLY A 348 30.57 -13.40 -0.81
C GLY A 348 29.73 -13.07 -2.06
N MET A 349 29.94 -11.92 -2.68
CA MET A 349 29.39 -11.58 -3.99
C MET A 349 30.49 -11.70 -5.05
N VAL A 350 30.21 -12.45 -6.11
CA VAL A 350 31.13 -12.71 -7.23
C VAL A 350 30.56 -12.05 -8.48
N LEU A 351 31.39 -11.30 -9.20
CA LEU A 351 31.06 -10.68 -10.48
C LEU A 351 31.59 -11.54 -11.61
N GLY A 352 30.78 -11.74 -12.65
CA GLY A 352 31.18 -12.53 -13.80
C GLY A 352 30.47 -12.17 -15.10
N ASN A 353 30.64 -13.04 -16.09
CA ASN A 353 30.03 -12.95 -17.40
C ASN A 353 29.50 -14.30 -17.89
N LEU A 354 28.78 -14.31 -19.02
CA LEU A 354 28.17 -15.53 -19.55
C LEU A 354 29.22 -16.56 -20.02
N ALA A 355 30.40 -16.12 -20.46
CA ALA A 355 31.48 -16.99 -20.91
C ALA A 355 32.00 -17.94 -19.81
N LEU A 356 31.80 -17.59 -18.54
CA LEU A 356 32.14 -18.41 -17.38
C LEU A 356 31.50 -19.80 -17.45
N PHE A 357 30.25 -19.89 -17.92
CA PHE A 357 29.51 -21.17 -18.02
C PHE A 357 29.91 -22.04 -19.20
N GLN A 358 30.79 -21.53 -20.09
CA GLN A 358 31.33 -22.29 -21.22
C GLN A 358 32.70 -22.88 -20.91
N GLY A 359 33.41 -22.38 -19.89
CA GLY A 359 34.81 -22.70 -19.60
C GLY A 359 35.07 -23.99 -18.81
N GLY A 360 34.04 -24.64 -18.27
CA GLY A 360 34.16 -25.90 -17.53
C GLY A 360 34.76 -25.80 -16.12
N GLU A 361 35.24 -24.62 -15.70
CA GLU A 361 35.71 -24.40 -14.33
C GLU A 361 34.51 -24.25 -13.36
N PRO A 362 34.49 -24.98 -12.22
CA PRO A 362 33.44 -24.84 -11.23
C PRO A 362 33.48 -23.47 -10.58
N VAL A 363 32.31 -22.83 -10.47
CA VAL A 363 32.15 -21.60 -9.70
C VAL A 363 31.45 -21.98 -8.40
N ASP A 364 32.16 -21.82 -7.29
CA ASP A 364 31.66 -22.14 -5.95
C ASP A 364 30.70 -21.04 -5.47
N VAL A 365 29.40 -21.20 -5.78
CA VAL A 365 28.31 -20.29 -5.42
C VAL A 365 27.03 -21.05 -5.11
N ASP A 366 26.20 -20.48 -4.23
CA ASP A 366 24.89 -21.02 -3.84
C ASP A 366 23.74 -20.42 -4.66
N ALA A 367 23.96 -19.25 -5.28
CA ALA A 367 22.97 -18.57 -6.10
C ALA A 367 23.58 -17.83 -7.29
N VAL A 368 22.79 -17.68 -8.35
CA VAL A 368 23.16 -16.98 -9.58
C VAL A 368 22.08 -15.96 -9.93
N VAL A 369 22.48 -14.70 -10.13
CA VAL A 369 21.64 -13.61 -10.64
C VAL A 369 22.12 -13.25 -12.04
N SER A 370 21.33 -13.65 -13.05
CA SER A 370 21.61 -13.38 -14.47
C SER A 370 20.87 -12.14 -14.96
N LEU A 371 21.60 -11.09 -15.31
CA LEU A 371 21.06 -9.82 -15.84
C LEU A 371 20.89 -9.81 -17.37
N CYS A 372 20.67 -10.98 -17.96
CA CYS A 372 20.56 -11.15 -19.42
C CYS A 372 19.64 -12.33 -19.77
N ARG A 373 19.33 -12.48 -21.07
CA ARG A 373 18.62 -13.65 -21.58
C ARG A 373 19.43 -14.91 -21.26
N MET A 374 18.74 -15.96 -20.83
CA MET A 374 19.31 -17.27 -20.52
C MET A 374 18.62 -18.35 -21.37
N GLY A 375 19.34 -19.44 -21.63
CA GLY A 375 18.80 -20.61 -22.33
C GLY A 375 17.94 -21.48 -21.41
N THR A 376 17.43 -22.58 -21.96
CA THR A 376 16.53 -23.51 -21.27
C THR A 376 17.25 -24.46 -20.31
N THR A 377 18.56 -24.66 -20.45
CA THR A 377 19.31 -25.57 -19.56
C THR A 377 19.75 -24.89 -18.26
N PRO A 378 19.86 -25.65 -17.14
CA PRO A 378 20.34 -25.11 -15.87
C PRO A 378 21.69 -24.43 -15.99
N VAL A 379 21.85 -23.26 -15.35
CA VAL A 379 23.06 -22.43 -15.49
C VAL A 379 24.33 -23.18 -15.07
N LEU A 380 24.27 -23.95 -13.98
CA LEU A 380 25.31 -24.84 -13.47
C LEU A 380 24.75 -26.27 -13.33
N PRO A 381 24.90 -27.14 -14.35
CA PRO A 381 24.36 -28.49 -14.30
C PRO A 381 24.99 -29.29 -13.15
N GLY A 382 24.15 -29.95 -12.34
CA GLY A 382 24.58 -30.78 -11.21
C GLY A 382 24.86 -30.02 -9.91
N ALA A 383 24.68 -28.70 -9.88
CA ALA A 383 24.70 -27.90 -8.67
C ALA A 383 23.28 -27.48 -8.27
N ASP A 384 22.96 -27.57 -6.99
CA ASP A 384 21.71 -27.04 -6.43
C ASP A 384 21.89 -25.55 -6.17
N VAL A 385 21.66 -24.74 -7.21
CA VAL A 385 21.82 -23.27 -7.16
C VAL A 385 20.50 -22.57 -7.41
N GLU A 386 20.22 -21.57 -6.58
CA GLU A 386 19.08 -20.70 -6.83
C GLU A 386 19.38 -19.77 -8.02
N HIS A 387 18.54 -19.80 -9.06
CA HIS A 387 18.76 -19.01 -10.28
C HIS A 387 17.70 -17.92 -10.44
N VAL A 388 18.10 -16.66 -10.22
CA VAL A 388 17.30 -15.47 -10.49
C VAL A 388 17.63 -14.97 -11.90
N ARG A 389 16.59 -14.74 -12.71
CA ARG A 389 16.72 -14.23 -14.08
C ARG A 389 16.11 -12.84 -14.17
N VAL A 390 16.92 -11.88 -14.54
CA VAL A 390 16.55 -10.49 -14.71
C VAL A 390 16.84 -10.08 -16.13
N TRP A 391 15.85 -9.57 -16.85
CA TRP A 391 16.07 -9.04 -18.18
C TRP A 391 16.39 -7.56 -18.11
N LEU A 392 17.67 -7.27 -18.24
CA LEU A 392 18.20 -5.93 -18.33
C LEU A 392 18.96 -5.80 -19.65
N VAL A 393 18.71 -4.72 -20.38
CA VAL A 393 19.33 -4.43 -21.67
C VAL A 393 20.27 -3.23 -21.50
N ASP A 394 21.44 -3.28 -22.10
CA ASP A 394 22.43 -2.20 -22.15
C ASP A 394 22.30 -1.40 -23.46
N ARG A 395 21.05 -1.09 -23.85
CA ARG A 395 20.71 -0.18 -24.94
C ARG A 395 19.66 0.80 -24.43
N ASP A 396 19.96 2.08 -24.56
CA ASP A 396 19.07 3.16 -24.14
C ASP A 396 17.72 3.05 -24.87
N GLY A 397 16.63 3.23 -24.14
CA GLY A 397 15.25 3.09 -24.63
C GLY A 397 14.69 1.66 -24.70
N ASP A 398 15.51 0.62 -24.57
CA ASP A 398 15.04 -0.78 -24.66
C ASP A 398 14.45 -1.33 -23.35
N ASN A 399 14.60 -0.61 -22.22
CA ASN A 399 14.12 -1.05 -20.91
C ASN A 399 12.83 -0.32 -20.51
N ALA A 400 11.70 -1.02 -20.50
CA ALA A 400 10.42 -0.44 -20.11
C ALA A 400 10.36 0.05 -18.64
N ASN A 401 11.11 -0.57 -17.73
CA ASN A 401 11.06 -0.28 -16.28
C ASN A 401 12.47 -0.20 -15.66
N LEU A 402 13.40 0.49 -16.32
CA LEU A 402 14.83 0.47 -16.00
C LEU A 402 15.15 0.58 -14.50
N HIS A 403 14.72 1.66 -13.85
CA HIS A 403 14.95 1.91 -12.42
C HIS A 403 14.41 0.79 -11.53
N TYR A 404 13.19 0.32 -11.81
CA TYR A 404 12.56 -0.75 -11.03
C TYR A 404 13.33 -2.07 -11.17
N VAL A 405 13.79 -2.41 -12.37
CA VAL A 405 14.54 -3.65 -12.62
C VAL A 405 15.90 -3.65 -11.93
N VAL A 406 16.61 -2.53 -11.98
CA VAL A 406 17.91 -2.39 -11.30
C VAL A 406 17.73 -2.47 -9.78
N ASP A 407 16.74 -1.78 -9.21
CA ASP A 407 16.38 -1.85 -7.79
C ASP A 407 16.02 -3.29 -7.37
N GLN A 408 15.13 -3.96 -8.11
CA GLN A 408 14.72 -5.34 -7.84
C GLN A 408 15.92 -6.29 -7.88
N ALA A 409 16.79 -6.19 -8.89
CA ALA A 409 17.97 -7.03 -9.00
C ALA A 409 18.94 -6.83 -7.83
N ALA A 410 19.20 -5.57 -7.45
CA ALA A 410 20.11 -5.25 -6.34
C ALA A 410 19.53 -5.73 -4.98
N ARG A 411 18.23 -5.54 -4.75
CA ARG A 411 17.54 -6.04 -3.54
C ARG A 411 17.51 -7.56 -3.49
N GLU A 412 17.41 -8.22 -4.63
CA GLU A 412 17.43 -9.68 -4.70
C GLU A 412 18.81 -10.23 -4.36
N VAL A 413 19.88 -9.62 -4.88
CA VAL A 413 21.25 -9.93 -4.44
C VAL A 413 21.37 -9.71 -2.93
N LEU A 414 20.85 -8.60 -2.40
CA LEU A 414 20.87 -8.31 -0.96
C LEU A 414 20.12 -9.34 -0.13
N ARG A 415 18.96 -9.82 -0.59
CA ARG A 415 18.20 -10.90 0.07
C ARG A 415 19.05 -12.17 0.16
N LEU A 416 19.60 -12.63 -0.97
CA LEU A 416 20.44 -13.83 -1.04
C LEU A 416 21.67 -13.71 -0.14
N ARG A 417 22.33 -12.55 -0.12
CA ARG A 417 23.48 -12.29 0.76
C ARG A 417 23.10 -12.27 2.24
N ARG A 418 21.93 -11.74 2.61
CA ARG A 418 21.39 -11.79 3.99
C ARG A 418 21.04 -13.21 4.43
N GLU A 419 20.72 -14.11 3.51
CA GLU A 419 20.54 -15.54 3.75
C GLU A 419 21.87 -16.30 3.88
N GLY A 420 23.01 -15.62 3.74
CA GLY A 420 24.34 -16.21 3.85
C GLY A 420 24.85 -16.86 2.56
N LYS A 421 24.09 -16.79 1.46
CA LYS A 421 24.45 -17.43 0.18
C LYS A 421 25.58 -16.70 -0.51
N ARG A 422 26.51 -17.42 -1.12
CA ARG A 422 27.51 -16.88 -2.04
C ARG A 422 26.87 -16.68 -3.41
N VAL A 423 26.89 -15.44 -3.94
CA VAL A 423 26.08 -15.04 -5.10
C VAL A 423 26.96 -14.70 -6.30
N LEU A 424 26.70 -15.30 -7.46
CA LEU A 424 27.25 -14.87 -8.74
C LEU A 424 26.31 -13.88 -9.42
N LEU A 425 26.73 -12.62 -9.55
CA LEU A 425 26.05 -11.62 -10.38
C LEU A 425 26.74 -11.52 -11.73
N HIS A 426 26.00 -11.75 -12.83
CA HIS A 426 26.57 -11.64 -14.16
C HIS A 426 25.59 -11.09 -15.19
N CYS A 427 26.13 -10.54 -16.27
CA CYS A 427 25.40 -10.25 -17.51
C CYS A 427 26.11 -10.96 -18.68
N ALA A 428 25.80 -10.60 -19.92
CA ALA A 428 26.38 -11.26 -21.09
C ALA A 428 27.92 -11.10 -21.13
N ALA A 429 28.41 -9.87 -21.12
CA ALA A 429 29.85 -9.56 -21.14
C ALA A 429 30.44 -9.26 -19.75
N GLY A 430 29.61 -8.93 -18.76
CA GLY A 430 30.03 -8.53 -17.40
C GLY A 430 30.47 -7.06 -17.27
N GLN A 431 30.18 -6.22 -18.27
CA GLN A 431 30.87 -4.95 -18.50
C GLN A 431 30.04 -3.68 -18.21
N SER A 432 28.71 -3.79 -18.21
CA SER A 432 27.75 -2.67 -18.10
C SER A 432 26.70 -2.95 -17.01
N ARG A 433 25.84 -3.93 -17.25
CA ARG A 433 24.74 -4.33 -16.35
C ARG A 433 25.21 -4.89 -15.02
N THR A 434 26.25 -5.74 -15.04
CA THR A 434 26.86 -6.29 -13.83
C THR A 434 27.37 -5.18 -12.89
N PRO A 435 28.25 -4.25 -13.33
CA PRO A 435 28.68 -3.17 -12.46
C PRO A 435 27.53 -2.24 -12.05
N ALA A 436 26.52 -2.00 -12.89
CA ALA A 436 25.38 -1.16 -12.52
C ALA A 436 24.60 -1.72 -11.31
N VAL A 437 24.20 -3.00 -11.37
CA VAL A 437 23.48 -3.64 -10.25
C VAL A 437 24.39 -3.82 -9.03
N ALA A 438 25.68 -4.10 -9.24
CA ALA A 438 26.66 -4.20 -8.15
C ALA A 438 26.85 -2.86 -7.40
N ALA A 439 26.83 -1.73 -8.10
CA ALA A 439 26.94 -0.42 -7.49
C ALA A 439 25.72 -0.10 -6.61
N VAL A 440 24.49 -0.34 -7.12
CA VAL A 440 23.26 -0.17 -6.33
C VAL A 440 23.21 -1.14 -5.15
N TYR A 441 23.68 -2.38 -5.33
CA TYR A 441 23.83 -3.34 -4.23
C TYR A 441 24.78 -2.81 -3.15
N SER A 442 25.94 -2.27 -3.53
CA SER A 442 26.91 -1.69 -2.59
C SER A 442 26.24 -0.61 -1.74
N HIS A 443 25.54 0.31 -2.39
CA HIS A 443 24.80 1.36 -1.70
C HIS A 443 23.78 0.78 -0.70
N LEU A 444 22.95 -0.18 -1.12
CA LEU A 444 21.93 -0.78 -0.26
C LEU A 444 22.52 -1.62 0.90
N ALA A 445 23.67 -2.25 0.69
CA ALA A 445 24.29 -3.15 1.65
C ALA A 445 25.14 -2.41 2.70
N THR A 446 25.83 -1.34 2.30
CA THR A 446 26.85 -0.68 3.13
C THR A 446 26.62 0.83 3.31
N GLY A 447 25.71 1.44 2.55
CA GLY A 447 25.52 2.89 2.53
C GLY A 447 26.60 3.67 1.76
N ILE A 448 27.49 2.98 1.05
CA ILE A 448 28.54 3.62 0.24
C ILE A 448 27.91 4.45 -0.87
N ASP A 449 28.53 5.60 -1.16
CA ASP A 449 28.13 6.50 -2.25
C ASP A 449 28.30 5.82 -3.62
N ALA A 450 27.39 6.13 -4.54
CA ALA A 450 27.35 5.55 -5.88
C ALA A 450 28.67 5.73 -6.64
N GLU A 451 29.31 6.90 -6.56
CA GLU A 451 30.55 7.21 -7.28
C GLU A 451 31.72 6.40 -6.72
N ILE A 452 31.78 6.24 -5.40
CA ILE A 452 32.80 5.43 -4.73
C ILE A 452 32.63 3.97 -5.15
N ALA A 453 31.41 3.44 -5.06
CA ALA A 453 31.13 2.06 -5.48
C ALA A 453 31.48 1.81 -6.96
N LEU A 454 31.13 2.75 -7.84
CA LEU A 454 31.47 2.66 -9.27
C LEU A 454 32.98 2.73 -9.51
N SER A 455 33.71 3.59 -8.80
CA SER A 455 35.16 3.68 -8.87
C SER A 455 35.83 2.37 -8.46
N ASP A 456 35.45 1.82 -7.31
CA ASP A 456 36.04 0.59 -6.77
C ASP A 456 35.70 -0.63 -7.65
N LEU A 457 34.48 -0.68 -8.20
CA LEU A 457 34.08 -1.69 -9.18
C LEU A 457 34.91 -1.60 -10.47
N ARG A 458 35.23 -0.37 -10.91
CA ARG A 458 36.05 -0.15 -12.10
C ARG A 458 37.49 -0.61 -11.89
N GLU A 459 38.03 -0.44 -10.68
CA GLU A 459 39.38 -0.93 -10.35
C GLU A 459 39.49 -2.45 -10.38
N VAL A 460 38.43 -3.19 -10.01
CA VAL A 460 38.46 -4.66 -10.08
C VAL A 460 38.09 -5.20 -11.48
N LEU A 461 37.32 -4.46 -12.29
CA LEU A 461 36.89 -4.83 -13.65
C LEU A 461 37.83 -4.30 -14.75
N LEU A 462 39.15 -4.47 -14.58
CA LEU A 462 40.22 -3.86 -15.41
C LEU A 462 40.15 -4.10 -16.94
N HIS A 463 39.41 -5.11 -17.41
CA HIS A 463 39.42 -5.55 -18.81
C HIS A 463 38.07 -5.35 -19.53
N GLY A 464 37.16 -4.52 -19.01
CA GLY A 464 35.83 -4.43 -19.61
C GLY A 464 34.86 -3.44 -19.01
N TRP A 465 35.24 -2.20 -18.71
CA TRP A 465 34.27 -1.22 -18.24
C TRP A 465 33.56 -0.52 -19.41
N HIS A 466 32.27 -0.77 -19.59
CA HIS A 466 31.43 -0.13 -20.63
C HIS A 466 30.21 0.59 -20.06
N LEU A 467 29.99 0.59 -18.74
CA LEU A 467 28.83 1.24 -18.13
C LEU A 467 28.74 2.74 -18.49
N SER A 468 29.87 3.44 -18.62
CA SER A 468 29.90 4.85 -19.03
C SER A 468 29.41 5.12 -20.46
N GLU A 469 29.26 4.08 -21.29
CA GLU A 469 28.72 4.18 -22.65
C GLU A 469 27.19 4.06 -22.69
N HIS A 470 26.56 3.79 -21.55
CA HIS A 470 25.11 3.56 -21.41
C HIS A 470 24.51 4.56 -20.42
N ALA A 471 24.16 5.76 -20.92
CA ALA A 471 23.79 6.90 -20.09
C ALA A 471 22.58 6.61 -19.21
N GLU A 472 21.51 6.01 -19.76
CA GLU A 472 20.30 5.73 -18.99
C GLU A 472 20.56 4.76 -17.82
N LEU A 473 21.41 3.74 -18.05
CA LEU A 473 21.73 2.75 -17.03
C LEU A 473 22.60 3.36 -15.93
N LEU A 474 23.55 4.23 -16.29
CA LEU A 474 24.36 4.97 -15.34
C LEU A 474 23.51 5.96 -14.52
N ASP A 475 22.62 6.72 -15.18
CA ASP A 475 21.68 7.63 -14.54
C ASP A 475 20.77 6.90 -13.55
N ALA A 476 20.31 5.69 -13.91
CA ALA A 476 19.50 4.87 -13.01
C ALA A 476 20.29 4.45 -11.76
N VAL A 477 21.58 4.14 -11.87
CA VAL A 477 22.44 3.86 -10.72
C VAL A 477 22.51 5.07 -9.80
N HIS A 478 22.78 6.26 -10.35
CA HIS A 478 22.84 7.48 -9.54
C HIS A 478 21.49 7.80 -8.90
N ALA A 479 20.38 7.73 -9.63
CA ALA A 479 19.05 8.02 -9.09
C ALA A 479 18.64 7.04 -7.96
N LEU A 480 19.05 5.77 -8.04
CA LEU A 480 18.76 4.75 -7.03
C LEU A 480 19.70 4.80 -5.82
N ALA A 481 20.94 5.23 -6.02
CA ALA A 481 21.95 5.35 -4.98
C ALA A 481 22.15 6.80 -4.49
N THR A 482 21.26 7.71 -4.90
CA THR A 482 21.18 9.07 -4.33
C THR A 482 20.66 8.93 -2.90
N PRO A 483 21.42 9.34 -1.88
CA PRO A 483 20.91 9.45 -0.53
C PRO A 483 19.67 10.34 -0.60
N VAL A 484 18.54 9.88 -0.04
CA VAL A 484 17.37 10.75 0.10
C VAL A 484 17.86 12.00 0.82
N ALA A 485 17.85 13.14 0.12
CA ALA A 485 18.49 14.33 0.62
C ALA A 485 17.82 14.75 1.93
N SER A 486 18.54 14.62 3.04
CA SER A 486 18.43 15.56 4.16
C SER A 486 18.58 16.96 3.55
N GLY A 487 17.52 17.77 3.60
CA GLY A 487 17.46 19.05 2.89
C GLY A 487 18.68 19.93 3.15
N GLY A 488 19.47 20.20 2.11
CA GLY A 488 20.70 20.99 2.25
C GLY A 488 21.48 21.23 0.96
N THR A 489 21.21 22.38 0.33
CA THR A 489 22.08 23.20 -0.54
C THR A 489 22.27 22.83 -2.02
N SER A 490 21.65 23.67 -2.88
CA SER A 490 21.98 23.83 -4.30
C SER A 490 23.40 24.38 -4.51
N PRO A 491 24.04 24.08 -5.66
CA PRO A 491 25.42 24.48 -5.92
C PRO A 491 25.58 25.98 -6.17
N VAL A 492 26.73 26.44 -5.66
CA VAL A 492 27.31 27.78 -5.67
C VAL A 492 27.32 28.43 -7.05
N ASN A 493 26.73 29.62 -7.16
CA ASN A 493 27.03 30.58 -8.23
C ASN A 493 27.88 31.73 -7.64
N ARG A 494 29.05 32.00 -8.24
CA ARG A 494 30.02 33.04 -7.83
C ARG A 494 29.52 34.47 -8.16
N PRO A 495 30.10 35.52 -7.54
CA PRO A 495 29.34 36.65 -7.04
C PRO A 495 29.24 37.83 -8.01
N SER A 496 28.11 38.53 -7.97
CA SER A 496 28.01 39.97 -8.25
C SER A 496 27.59 40.69 -6.95
N ARG A 497 28.23 41.82 -6.66
CA ARG A 497 28.15 42.62 -5.41
C ARG A 497 27.59 44.01 -5.77
N PRO A 498 27.10 44.83 -4.82
CA PRO A 498 25.94 44.64 -3.96
C PRO A 498 24.92 45.79 -4.11
N SER A 499 23.68 45.59 -3.65
CA SER A 499 22.83 46.69 -3.20
C SER A 499 22.10 46.29 -1.92
N ARG A 500 22.33 47.04 -0.83
CA ARG A 500 21.69 46.86 0.48
C ARG A 500 20.22 47.29 0.39
N PRO A 501 19.31 46.56 1.07
CA PRO A 501 18.24 47.19 1.81
C PRO A 501 18.18 46.71 3.28
N GLY A 502 17.48 47.47 4.11
CA GLY A 502 17.66 47.57 5.56
C GLY A 502 17.15 46.38 6.39
N GLU A 503 17.66 46.32 7.62
CA GLU A 503 17.37 45.36 8.70
C GLU A 503 15.88 45.15 9.03
N ALA A 504 14.95 45.92 8.46
CA ALA A 504 13.51 45.79 8.70
C ALA A 504 12.83 44.70 7.84
N ASP A 505 13.39 44.33 6.68
CA ASP A 505 12.80 43.31 5.79
C ASP A 505 13.21 41.87 6.16
N VAL A 506 14.32 41.69 6.89
CA VAL A 506 14.83 40.37 7.31
C VAL A 506 13.97 39.79 8.43
N VAL A 507 13.57 40.61 9.40
CA VAL A 507 12.73 40.19 10.54
C VAL A 507 11.30 39.83 10.09
N ARG A 508 10.82 40.43 8.99
CA ARG A 508 9.51 40.12 8.42
C ARG A 508 9.54 38.81 7.62
N ARG A 509 10.58 38.58 6.81
CA ARG A 509 10.78 37.32 6.09
C ARG A 509 11.05 36.11 6.99
N GLU A 510 11.69 36.27 8.14
CA GLU A 510 11.88 35.16 9.09
C GLU A 510 10.58 34.76 9.79
N ARG A 511 9.68 35.70 10.11
CA ARG A 511 8.35 35.40 10.67
C ARG A 511 7.38 34.80 9.65
N ASP A 512 7.49 35.19 8.38
CA ASP A 512 6.65 34.66 7.30
C ASP A 512 7.11 33.27 6.80
N ALA A 513 8.38 32.88 7.04
CA ALA A 513 8.94 31.58 6.63
C ALA A 513 8.74 30.44 7.65
N GLU A 514 8.38 30.76 8.90
CA GLU A 514 8.23 29.77 9.97
C GLU A 514 6.92 28.93 9.87
N PRO A 515 5.77 29.47 9.43
CA PRO A 515 4.57 28.69 9.11
C PRO A 515 4.77 27.72 7.93
N GLU A 516 5.54 28.11 6.92
CA GLU A 516 5.86 27.25 5.76
C GLU A 516 6.78 26.08 6.14
N ARG A 517 7.74 26.27 7.06
CA ARG A 517 8.57 25.17 7.59
C ARG A 517 7.77 24.16 8.42
N ARG A 518 6.76 24.61 9.16
CA ARG A 518 5.96 23.77 10.08
C ARG A 518 4.85 22.99 9.38
N THR A 519 4.25 23.56 8.34
CA THR A 519 3.44 22.77 7.38
C THR A 519 4.31 21.82 6.55
N GLY A 520 5.59 22.16 6.35
CA GLY A 520 6.61 21.28 5.78
C GLY A 520 6.81 19.99 6.57
N PHE A 521 6.82 20.02 7.91
CA PHE A 521 6.96 18.83 8.75
C PHE A 521 5.91 17.75 8.42
N LEU A 522 4.63 18.13 8.29
CA LEU A 522 3.56 17.16 8.00
C LEU A 522 3.66 16.54 6.60
N LYS A 523 4.49 17.10 5.70
CA LYS A 523 4.84 16.50 4.40
C LYS A 523 5.98 15.48 4.49
N GLU A 524 6.69 15.43 5.62
CA GLU A 524 7.79 14.50 5.81
C GLU A 524 7.26 13.10 6.12
N LYS A 525 7.87 12.08 5.52
CA LYS A 525 7.38 10.68 5.60
C LYS A 525 7.23 10.14 7.03
N TRP A 526 8.04 10.63 7.97
CA TRP A 526 8.02 10.21 9.38
C TRP A 526 6.94 10.92 10.22
N ALA A 527 6.42 12.06 9.77
CA ALA A 527 5.35 12.79 10.46
C ALA A 527 4.04 11.99 10.51
N ALA A 528 3.67 11.35 9.38
CA ALA A 528 2.51 10.46 9.32
C ALA A 528 2.63 9.30 10.31
N SER A 529 3.81 8.71 10.49
CA SER A 529 4.02 7.67 11.50
C SER A 529 3.83 8.20 12.92
N ARG A 530 4.37 9.38 13.26
CA ARG A 530 4.23 10.00 14.59
C ARG A 530 2.79 10.36 14.94
N VAL A 531 2.02 10.84 13.97
CA VAL A 531 0.59 11.08 14.16
C VAL A 531 -0.16 9.77 14.40
N ARG A 532 0.14 8.71 13.63
CA ARG A 532 -0.41 7.35 13.87
C ARG A 532 -0.01 6.82 15.24
N GLY A 533 1.24 7.02 15.64
CA GLY A 533 1.78 6.64 16.94
C GLY A 533 1.04 7.34 18.09
N LEU A 534 0.76 8.63 17.99
CA LEU A 534 -0.03 9.38 18.97
C LEU A 534 -1.41 8.73 19.18
N LEU A 535 -2.17 8.51 18.11
CA LEU A 535 -3.53 8.00 18.18
C LEU A 535 -3.58 6.53 18.65
N LEU A 536 -2.68 5.69 18.14
CA LEU A 536 -2.61 4.28 18.52
C LEU A 536 -2.06 4.10 19.94
N GLY A 537 -1.08 4.91 20.34
CA GLY A 537 -0.50 4.90 21.67
C GLY A 537 -1.51 5.31 22.74
N LEU A 538 -2.31 6.35 22.46
CA LEU A 538 -3.46 6.75 23.28
C LEU A 538 -4.41 5.56 23.52
N ALA A 539 -4.77 4.84 22.46
CA ALA A 539 -5.76 3.77 22.52
C ALA A 539 -5.26 2.50 23.22
N VAL A 540 -4.00 2.13 22.96
CA VAL A 540 -3.33 1.05 23.68
C VAL A 540 -3.20 1.42 25.17
N GLY A 541 -2.86 2.68 25.48
CA GLY A 541 -2.79 3.19 26.84
C GLY A 541 -4.13 3.13 27.58
N ASP A 542 -5.21 3.64 26.98
CA ASP A 542 -6.58 3.55 27.51
C ASP A 542 -6.97 2.11 27.84
N THR A 543 -6.71 1.19 26.91
CA THR A 543 -7.04 -0.23 27.09
C THR A 543 -6.20 -0.92 28.17
N LEU A 544 -4.88 -0.69 28.15
CA LEU A 544 -3.95 -1.30 29.11
C LEU A 544 -4.17 -0.75 30.52
N GLY A 545 -4.38 0.55 30.66
CA GLY A 545 -4.63 1.21 31.93
C GLY A 545 -5.95 0.77 32.56
N LYS A 546 -7.02 0.64 31.75
CA LYS A 546 -8.31 0.06 32.20
C LYS A 546 -8.15 -1.38 32.69
N ALA A 547 -7.26 -2.15 32.06
CA ALA A 547 -6.92 -3.51 32.48
C ALA A 547 -5.87 -3.57 33.61
N ARG A 548 -5.38 -2.42 34.11
CA ARG A 548 -4.30 -2.32 35.10
C ARG A 548 -3.06 -3.14 34.73
N GLY A 549 -2.71 -3.10 33.44
CA GLY A 549 -1.58 -3.84 32.89
C GLY A 549 -1.82 -5.34 32.66
N LYS A 550 -3.00 -5.86 33.00
CA LYS A 550 -3.34 -7.30 32.91
C LYS A 550 -4.30 -7.59 31.76
N LEU A 551 -3.77 -7.61 30.55
CA LEU A 551 -4.54 -7.94 29.35
C LEU A 551 -4.69 -9.46 29.17
N PRO A 552 -5.76 -9.92 28.51
CA PRO A 552 -5.87 -11.33 28.11
C PRO A 552 -4.72 -11.70 27.17
N ALA A 553 -4.27 -12.96 27.22
CA ALA A 553 -3.17 -13.44 26.37
C ALA A 553 -3.55 -13.48 24.87
N GLU A 554 -4.82 -13.74 24.57
CA GLU A 554 -5.34 -13.83 23.20
C GLU A 554 -6.66 -13.04 23.07
N GLY A 555 -7.12 -12.85 21.82
CA GLY A 555 -8.38 -12.17 21.52
C GLY A 555 -8.29 -10.66 21.43
N SER A 556 -9.40 -10.02 21.04
CA SER A 556 -9.47 -8.58 20.78
C SER A 556 -9.35 -7.73 22.04
N LEU A 557 -8.61 -6.63 21.94
CA LEU A 557 -8.51 -5.61 22.96
C LEU A 557 -9.57 -4.54 22.70
N TRP A 558 -10.43 -4.30 23.68
CA TRP A 558 -11.58 -3.42 23.54
C TRP A 558 -11.24 -2.00 23.97
N ALA A 559 -11.61 -1.05 23.11
CA ALA A 559 -11.37 0.36 23.34
C ALA A 559 -12.18 0.89 24.55
N GLY A 560 -11.61 1.84 25.27
CA GLY A 560 -12.33 2.61 26.30
C GLY A 560 -13.09 3.81 25.72
N VAL A 561 -13.80 4.51 26.60
CA VAL A 561 -14.54 5.73 26.25
C VAL A 561 -13.60 6.88 25.86
N SER A 562 -12.38 6.93 26.42
CA SER A 562 -11.36 7.91 26.02
C SER A 562 -10.99 7.73 24.55
N THR A 563 -10.74 6.50 24.10
CA THR A 563 -10.45 6.19 22.70
C THR A 563 -11.61 6.54 21.77
N GLN A 564 -12.86 6.18 22.15
CA GLN A 564 -14.03 6.54 21.34
C GLN A 564 -14.19 8.06 21.20
N LEU A 565 -14.12 8.79 22.33
CA LEU A 565 -14.23 10.24 22.31
C LEU A 565 -13.10 10.87 21.49
N ALA A 566 -11.87 10.37 21.59
CA ALA A 566 -10.74 10.82 20.78
C ALA A 566 -10.98 10.62 19.27
N CYS A 567 -11.60 9.50 18.86
CA CYS A 567 -11.99 9.29 17.45
C CYS A 567 -12.93 10.40 16.95
N PHE A 568 -13.96 10.72 17.75
CA PHE A 568 -14.91 11.78 17.40
C PHE A 568 -14.31 13.19 17.52
N THR A 569 -13.30 13.39 18.38
CA THR A 569 -12.52 14.63 18.39
C THR A 569 -11.78 14.80 17.07
N VAL A 570 -11.03 13.77 16.62
CA VAL A 570 -10.29 13.82 15.36
C VAL A 570 -11.22 14.03 14.17
N GLU A 571 -12.31 13.28 14.08
CA GLU A 571 -13.29 13.46 13.01
C GLU A 571 -13.91 14.86 13.04
N GLY A 572 -14.27 15.38 14.22
CA GLY A 572 -14.76 16.74 14.39
C GLY A 572 -13.76 17.80 13.94
N THR A 573 -12.48 17.58 14.23
CA THR A 573 -11.38 18.43 13.77
C THR A 573 -11.23 18.39 12.24
N VAL A 574 -11.24 17.20 11.61
CA VAL A 574 -11.20 17.08 10.14
C VAL A 574 -12.38 17.81 9.51
N ARG A 575 -13.60 17.61 10.04
CA ARG A 575 -14.79 18.32 9.56
C ARG A 575 -14.70 19.83 9.72
N ALA A 576 -14.07 20.32 10.80
CA ALA A 576 -13.84 21.75 11.01
C ALA A 576 -12.88 22.31 9.95
N LEU A 577 -11.82 21.57 9.61
CA LEU A 577 -10.90 21.94 8.54
C LEU A 577 -11.61 21.99 7.19
N VAL A 578 -12.36 20.94 6.84
CA VAL A 578 -13.19 20.88 5.62
C VAL A 578 -14.17 22.06 5.58
N ARG A 579 -14.87 22.33 6.69
CA ARG A 579 -15.78 23.48 6.78
C ARG A 579 -15.05 24.81 6.53
N GLY A 580 -13.89 24.99 7.15
CA GLY A 580 -13.04 26.16 6.98
C GLY A 580 -12.61 26.36 5.53
N ASP A 581 -12.14 25.30 4.87
CA ASP A 581 -11.68 25.34 3.48
C ASP A 581 -12.79 25.74 2.48
N HIS A 582 -14.04 25.35 2.75
CA HIS A 582 -15.17 25.58 1.84
C HIS A 582 -16.01 26.83 2.15
N LYS A 583 -15.95 27.37 3.37
CA LYS A 583 -16.85 28.44 3.82
C LYS A 583 -16.15 29.63 4.44
N GLY A 584 -14.82 29.57 4.60
CA GLY A 584 -13.96 30.62 5.15
C GLY A 584 -14.13 30.88 6.66
N ILE A 585 -15.34 30.71 7.20
CA ILE A 585 -15.66 30.90 8.62
C ILE A 585 -15.98 29.54 9.26
N CYS A 586 -15.18 29.15 10.25
CA CYS A 586 -15.38 27.95 11.05
C CYS A 586 -15.02 28.23 12.52
N HIS A 587 -15.83 27.70 13.43
CA HIS A 587 -15.53 27.65 14.87
C HIS A 587 -15.28 26.17 15.26
N PRO A 588 -14.03 25.67 15.20
CA PRO A 588 -13.73 24.25 15.40
C PRO A 588 -14.33 23.64 16.67
N PRO A 589 -14.36 24.31 17.83
CA PRO A 589 -14.99 23.75 19.03
C PRO A 589 -16.47 23.42 18.86
N SER A 590 -17.22 24.21 18.08
CA SER A 590 -18.62 23.88 17.78
C SER A 590 -18.76 22.67 16.86
N VAL A 591 -17.83 22.46 15.92
CA VAL A 591 -17.83 21.28 15.04
C VAL A 591 -17.46 20.02 15.82
N VAL A 592 -16.50 20.13 16.74
CA VAL A 592 -16.16 19.05 17.67
C VAL A 592 -17.32 18.75 18.63
N TRP A 593 -18.04 19.77 19.10
CA TRP A 593 -19.28 19.57 19.86
C TRP A 593 -20.33 18.80 19.06
N HIS A 594 -20.50 19.12 17.78
CA HIS A 594 -21.38 18.39 16.88
C HIS A 594 -20.94 16.92 16.72
N ALA A 595 -19.64 16.64 16.63
CA ALA A 595 -19.11 15.28 16.64
C ALA A 595 -19.40 14.53 17.95
N TYR A 596 -19.31 15.20 19.10
CA TYR A 596 -19.73 14.60 20.38
C TYR A 596 -21.24 14.34 20.46
N CYS A 597 -22.09 15.18 19.85
CA CYS A 597 -23.52 14.88 19.71
C CYS A 597 -23.75 13.62 18.86
N ARG A 598 -22.96 13.41 17.80
CA ARG A 598 -23.01 12.18 16.99
C ARG A 598 -22.59 10.95 17.80
N TRP A 599 -21.50 11.05 18.57
CA TRP A 599 -21.13 9.99 19.52
C TRP A 599 -22.26 9.69 20.51
N ALA A 600 -22.85 10.71 21.15
CA ALA A 600 -23.96 10.53 22.09
C ALA A 600 -25.18 9.87 21.45
N ALA A 601 -25.52 10.26 20.21
CA ALA A 601 -26.61 9.63 19.46
C ALA A 601 -26.34 8.14 19.24
N LEU A 602 -25.12 7.74 18.86
CA LEU A 602 -24.73 6.33 18.74
C LEU A 602 -24.79 5.58 20.07
N GLN A 603 -24.59 6.26 21.21
CA GLN A 603 -24.76 5.67 22.55
C GLN A 603 -26.24 5.59 23.00
N GLY A 604 -27.18 6.05 22.16
CA GLY A 604 -28.61 6.12 22.45
C GLY A 604 -29.00 7.26 23.39
N MET A 605 -28.19 8.34 23.48
CA MET A 605 -28.40 9.46 24.38
C MET A 605 -29.07 10.63 23.67
N GLU A 606 -30.25 11.04 24.14
CA GLU A 606 -31.01 12.19 23.57
C GLU A 606 -31.18 12.13 22.05
N GLU A 607 -31.16 10.92 21.46
CA GLU A 607 -31.05 10.70 20.01
C GLU A 607 -32.13 11.46 19.23
N GLU A 608 -33.39 11.36 19.65
CA GLU A 608 -34.52 12.02 18.99
C GLU A 608 -34.44 13.55 19.08
N ARG A 609 -33.88 14.09 20.17
CA ARG A 609 -33.71 15.54 20.34
C ARG A 609 -32.52 16.05 19.53
N MET A 610 -31.43 15.29 19.46
CA MET A 610 -30.27 15.58 18.61
C MET A 610 -30.64 15.46 17.13
N ARG A 611 -31.38 14.41 16.74
CA ARG A 611 -31.90 14.24 15.38
C ARG A 611 -32.78 15.42 14.97
N ARG A 612 -33.73 15.83 15.82
CA ARG A 612 -34.55 17.03 15.54
C ARG A 612 -33.73 18.32 15.40
N ARG A 613 -32.64 18.45 16.16
CA ARG A 613 -31.78 19.64 16.11
C ARG A 613 -30.84 19.66 14.90
N TRP A 614 -30.33 18.50 14.48
CA TRP A 614 -29.22 18.40 13.53
C TRP A 614 -29.61 17.80 12.18
N ALA A 615 -30.70 17.03 12.09
CA ALA A 615 -31.21 16.49 10.82
C ALA A 615 -32.15 17.45 10.08
N SER A 616 -32.62 18.52 10.73
CA SER A 616 -33.51 19.51 10.10
C SER A 616 -32.72 20.42 9.15
N GLY A 617 -32.47 19.96 7.91
CA GLY A 617 -31.83 20.78 6.87
C GLY A 617 -30.89 20.02 5.92
N THR A 618 -30.61 18.75 6.15
CA THR A 618 -29.81 17.89 5.28
C THR A 618 -30.65 16.69 4.82
N GLU A 619 -30.66 16.37 3.52
CA GLU A 619 -31.39 15.22 2.96
C GLU A 619 -30.78 13.85 3.36
N GLY A 620 -29.90 13.81 4.37
CA GLY A 620 -29.08 12.65 4.75
C GLY A 620 -29.46 11.98 6.07
N ALA A 621 -28.92 10.77 6.30
CA ALA A 621 -29.10 10.02 7.54
C ALA A 621 -28.31 10.66 8.71
N TRP A 622 -28.96 10.77 9.88
CA TRP A 622 -28.33 11.22 11.14
C TRP A 622 -28.22 10.05 12.14
N PRO A 623 -27.08 9.88 12.85
CA PRO A 623 -25.82 10.60 12.69
C PRO A 623 -25.12 10.29 11.35
N ASP A 624 -24.54 11.31 10.72
CA ASP A 624 -23.94 11.22 9.38
C ASP A 624 -22.44 10.87 9.38
N GLY A 625 -21.82 10.76 8.21
CA GLY A 625 -20.38 10.48 8.03
C GLY A 625 -19.93 9.08 8.45
N TRP A 626 -18.64 8.78 8.23
CA TRP A 626 -18.19 7.38 8.22
C TRP A 626 -18.02 6.77 9.62
N LEU A 627 -17.64 7.54 10.65
CA LEU A 627 -17.55 7.00 12.02
C LEU A 627 -18.90 6.51 12.55
N ALA A 628 -20.02 7.10 12.09
CA ALA A 628 -21.35 6.63 12.44
C ALA A 628 -21.69 5.25 11.86
N GLN A 629 -20.96 4.81 10.83
CA GLN A 629 -21.13 3.51 10.18
C GLN A 629 -20.25 2.42 10.79
N VAL A 630 -19.34 2.78 11.70
CA VAL A 630 -18.43 1.83 12.37
C VAL A 630 -19.16 1.17 13.56
N PRO A 631 -19.56 -0.12 13.48
CA PRO A 631 -20.47 -0.70 14.46
C PRO A 631 -19.91 -0.75 15.89
N VAL A 632 -18.60 -0.91 16.03
CA VAL A 632 -17.92 -0.98 17.34
C VAL A 632 -17.96 0.36 18.11
N LEU A 633 -18.13 1.50 17.42
CA LEU A 633 -18.27 2.81 18.06
C LEU A 633 -19.65 3.04 18.68
N ALA A 634 -20.67 2.28 18.29
CA ALA A 634 -22.00 2.30 18.91
C ALA A 634 -22.07 1.48 20.22
N GLN A 635 -21.02 0.71 20.54
CA GLN A 635 -20.99 -0.05 21.79
C GLN A 635 -20.60 0.85 22.97
N ARG A 636 -21.28 0.71 24.11
CA ARG A 636 -20.96 1.48 25.32
C ARG A 636 -19.64 1.00 25.94
N ARG A 637 -18.69 1.92 26.14
CA ARG A 637 -17.30 1.61 26.57
C ARG A 637 -16.85 2.26 27.88
N GLY A 638 -17.68 2.16 28.91
CA GLY A 638 -17.40 2.76 30.23
C GLY A 638 -18.15 4.08 30.41
N SER A 639 -17.72 4.91 31.36
CA SER A 639 -18.43 6.14 31.74
C SER A 639 -17.57 7.39 31.55
N ALA A 640 -18.14 8.41 30.91
CA ALA A 640 -17.60 9.78 30.88
C ALA A 640 -18.65 10.75 31.46
N PRO A 641 -18.85 10.81 32.79
CA PRO A 641 -20.04 11.42 33.40
C PRO A 641 -20.22 12.91 33.07
N ALA A 642 -19.14 13.68 33.04
CA ALA A 642 -19.20 15.10 32.71
C ALA A 642 -19.57 15.34 31.24
N THR A 643 -18.97 14.58 30.32
CA THR A 643 -19.31 14.59 28.89
C THR A 643 -20.75 14.19 28.67
N VAL A 644 -21.20 13.12 29.34
CA VAL A 644 -22.58 12.66 29.30
C VAL A 644 -23.55 13.73 29.83
N ALA A 645 -23.26 14.32 30.99
CA ALA A 645 -24.10 15.35 31.60
C ALA A 645 -24.24 16.60 30.71
N ALA A 646 -23.16 17.03 30.05
CA ALA A 646 -23.20 18.13 29.09
C ALA A 646 -24.05 17.77 27.85
N LEU A 647 -23.82 16.59 27.27
CA LEU A 647 -24.52 16.12 26.07
C LEU A 647 -26.00 15.85 26.31
N SER A 648 -26.39 15.38 27.49
CA SER A 648 -27.79 15.17 27.86
C SER A 648 -28.59 16.48 27.93
N LYS A 649 -27.95 17.60 28.26
CA LYS A 649 -28.58 18.93 28.18
C LYS A 649 -28.67 19.44 26.74
N ILE A 650 -27.81 18.93 25.85
CA ILE A 650 -27.51 19.44 24.51
C ILE A 650 -27.16 20.94 24.57
N GLU A 651 -26.49 21.34 25.63
CA GLU A 651 -25.98 22.70 25.83
C GLU A 651 -24.47 22.66 25.60
N GLN A 652 -23.97 23.49 24.69
CA GLN A 652 -22.55 23.61 24.43
C GLN A 652 -21.94 24.47 25.55
N GLY A 653 -21.00 23.91 26.33
CA GLY A 653 -20.25 24.68 27.32
C GLY A 653 -19.23 25.62 26.67
N THR A 654 -18.97 26.76 27.31
CA THR A 654 -17.85 27.64 26.98
C THR A 654 -16.98 27.88 28.21
N VAL A 655 -15.83 28.52 28.04
CA VAL A 655 -14.93 28.89 29.14
C VAL A 655 -15.67 29.80 30.15
N GLU A 656 -16.45 30.75 29.66
CA GLU A 656 -17.20 31.72 30.48
C GLU A 656 -18.48 31.12 31.07
N LYS A 657 -19.11 30.18 30.35
CA LYS A 657 -20.38 29.56 30.74
C LYS A 657 -20.29 28.03 30.66
N PRO A 658 -19.64 27.38 31.64
CA PRO A 658 -19.47 25.94 31.64
C PRO A 658 -20.77 25.20 31.95
N THR A 659 -20.93 24.01 31.36
CA THR A 659 -22.11 23.14 31.54
C THR A 659 -21.98 22.17 32.71
N THR A 660 -20.74 21.91 33.15
CA THR A 660 -20.39 21.12 34.33
C THR A 660 -19.20 21.76 35.04
N THR A 661 -18.97 21.42 36.30
CA THR A 661 -17.79 21.86 37.08
C THR A 661 -16.72 20.77 37.17
N SER A 662 -16.71 19.82 36.22
CA SER A 662 -15.85 18.65 36.29
C SER A 662 -14.38 18.99 36.05
N ARG A 663 -13.51 18.41 36.89
CA ARG A 663 -12.05 18.39 36.75
C ARG A 663 -11.50 17.09 36.12
N GLY A 664 -12.39 16.21 35.68
CA GLY A 664 -12.07 14.84 35.27
C GLY A 664 -11.11 14.71 34.07
N CYS A 665 -10.42 13.58 33.99
CA CYS A 665 -9.39 13.28 32.98
C CYS A 665 -9.89 13.27 31.53
N HIS A 666 -11.19 13.02 31.28
CA HIS A 666 -11.76 13.07 29.92
C HIS A 666 -11.69 14.45 29.26
N ALA A 667 -11.48 15.54 30.00
CA ALA A 667 -11.14 16.84 29.41
C ALA A 667 -9.86 16.76 28.57
N LEU A 668 -8.88 16.01 29.08
CA LEU A 668 -7.54 15.83 28.54
C LEU A 668 -7.47 14.67 27.55
N THR A 669 -7.87 13.46 27.93
CA THR A 669 -7.56 12.25 27.16
C THR A 669 -8.11 12.27 25.74
N ARG A 670 -9.29 12.85 25.53
CA ARG A 670 -9.91 12.97 24.20
C ARG A 670 -9.30 14.08 23.33
N ILE A 671 -8.63 15.07 23.91
CA ILE A 671 -8.12 16.25 23.17
C ILE A 671 -6.74 16.03 22.57
N LEU A 672 -5.97 15.04 23.07
CA LEU A 672 -4.58 14.82 22.69
C LEU A 672 -4.34 14.82 21.17
N PRO A 673 -5.21 14.23 20.31
CA PRO A 673 -5.02 14.26 18.87
C PRO A 673 -5.08 15.66 18.21
N VAL A 674 -5.64 16.67 18.87
CA VAL A 674 -5.70 18.04 18.34
C VAL A 674 -4.30 18.66 18.21
N ALA A 675 -3.30 18.11 18.92
CA ALA A 675 -1.90 18.53 18.80
C ALA A 675 -1.34 18.50 17.37
N VAL A 676 -1.89 17.64 16.52
CA VAL A 676 -1.48 17.51 15.11
C VAL A 676 -1.80 18.80 14.33
N VAL A 677 -2.94 19.42 14.61
CA VAL A 677 -3.32 20.71 14.00
C VAL A 677 -2.34 21.80 14.42
N PHE A 678 -1.86 21.76 15.66
CA PHE A 678 -0.97 22.77 16.21
C PHE A 678 0.46 22.60 15.70
N ALA A 679 0.92 21.34 15.58
CA ALA A 679 2.17 21.03 14.88
C ALA A 679 2.17 21.60 13.45
N GLY A 680 1.02 21.60 12.77
CA GLY A 680 0.86 22.18 11.43
C GLY A 680 0.63 23.70 11.38
N ARG A 681 0.22 24.38 12.46
CA ARG A 681 -0.20 25.81 12.46
C ARG A 681 0.59 26.75 13.39
N GLY A 682 1.41 26.22 14.30
CA GLY A 682 2.24 26.98 15.26
C GLY A 682 1.62 27.15 16.67
N PRO A 683 2.40 27.63 17.67
CA PRO A 683 2.08 27.51 19.10
C PRO A 683 0.95 28.42 19.59
N GLY A 684 0.85 29.65 19.10
CA GLY A 684 0.01 30.70 19.70
C GLY A 684 -1.50 30.56 19.51
N HIS A 685 -1.99 29.66 18.65
CA HIS A 685 -3.44 29.44 18.43
C HIS A 685 -3.95 28.16 19.09
N GLY A 686 -3.06 27.26 19.50
CA GLY A 686 -3.45 25.91 19.90
C GLY A 686 -3.97 25.78 21.32
N ALA A 687 -3.30 26.40 22.29
CA ALA A 687 -3.68 26.31 23.70
C ALA A 687 -5.13 26.79 23.93
N ALA A 688 -5.50 27.94 23.33
CA ALA A 688 -6.84 28.51 23.42
C ALA A 688 -7.93 27.57 22.85
N GLU A 689 -7.72 27.03 21.64
CA GLU A 689 -8.67 26.10 21.03
C GLU A 689 -8.83 24.82 21.86
N ALA A 690 -7.74 24.30 22.43
CA ALA A 690 -7.78 23.14 23.33
C ALA A 690 -8.56 23.44 24.62
N ARG A 691 -8.41 24.65 25.21
CA ARG A 691 -9.22 25.11 26.37
C ARG A 691 -10.69 25.14 26.01
N GLU A 692 -11.05 25.70 24.87
CA GLU A 692 -12.44 25.79 24.42
C GLU A 692 -13.06 24.41 24.18
N ILE A 693 -12.35 23.47 23.54
CA ILE A 693 -12.85 22.11 23.32
C ILE A 693 -13.00 21.34 24.65
N ALA A 694 -12.09 21.56 25.61
CA ALA A 694 -12.24 21.01 26.96
C ALA A 694 -13.49 21.59 27.66
N ALA A 695 -13.67 22.92 27.58
CA ALA A 695 -14.77 23.67 28.18
C ALA A 695 -16.16 23.27 27.67
N LEU A 696 -16.26 22.65 26.49
CA LEU A 696 -17.51 22.05 25.99
C LEU A 696 -18.19 21.14 27.01
N THR A 697 -17.40 20.46 27.86
CA THR A 697 -17.93 19.50 28.84
C THR A 697 -17.32 19.62 30.24
N HIS A 698 -16.15 20.23 30.40
CA HIS A 698 -15.42 20.33 31.68
C HIS A 698 -15.14 21.80 32.00
N GLY A 699 -15.88 22.34 32.97
CA GLY A 699 -15.78 23.75 33.35
C GLY A 699 -14.73 24.09 34.38
N ASP A 700 -14.00 23.11 34.93
CA ASP A 700 -12.91 23.40 35.87
C ASP A 700 -11.71 23.98 35.09
N PRO A 701 -11.21 25.18 35.46
CA PRO A 701 -10.12 25.82 34.75
C PRO A 701 -8.84 24.97 34.68
N ALA A 702 -8.54 24.19 35.73
CA ALA A 702 -7.33 23.38 35.72
C ALA A 702 -7.44 22.16 34.77
N ALA A 703 -8.65 21.66 34.51
CA ALA A 703 -8.84 20.63 33.48
C ALA A 703 -8.65 21.20 32.07
N GLN A 704 -9.07 22.46 31.85
CA GLN A 704 -8.84 23.19 30.60
C GLN A 704 -7.35 23.50 30.41
N SER A 705 -6.65 23.96 31.45
CA SER A 705 -5.20 24.17 31.42
C SER A 705 -4.45 22.89 31.12
N ALA A 706 -4.78 21.79 31.78
CA ALA A 706 -4.13 20.50 31.51
C ALA A 706 -4.30 20.07 30.04
N ALA A 707 -5.50 20.22 29.47
CA ALA A 707 -5.74 19.94 28.05
C ALA A 707 -4.87 20.83 27.14
N ALA A 708 -4.79 22.13 27.41
CA ALA A 708 -3.96 23.06 26.66
C ALA A 708 -2.47 22.69 26.72
N HIS A 709 -1.94 22.49 27.92
CA HIS A 709 -0.52 22.19 28.14
C HIS A 709 -0.12 20.88 27.48
N ALA A 710 -0.94 19.84 27.60
CA ALA A 710 -0.64 18.55 26.97
C ALA A 710 -0.58 18.64 25.46
N THR A 711 -1.42 19.48 24.86
CA THR A 711 -1.45 19.66 23.41
C THR A 711 -0.20 20.40 22.91
N VAL A 712 0.33 21.34 23.68
CA VAL A 712 1.65 21.98 23.42
C VAL A 712 2.78 20.95 23.54
N LEU A 713 2.83 20.17 24.62
CA LEU A 713 3.86 19.14 24.82
C LEU A 713 3.86 18.11 23.69
N LEU A 714 2.68 17.65 23.27
CA LEU A 714 2.53 16.71 22.15
C LEU A 714 2.98 17.31 20.82
N ALA A 715 2.68 18.58 20.55
CA ALA A 715 3.15 19.25 19.33
C ALA A 715 4.69 19.28 19.25
N HIS A 716 5.37 19.52 20.38
CA HIS A 716 6.82 19.42 20.46
C HIS A 716 7.35 17.98 20.33
N CYS A 717 6.63 16.97 20.84
CA CYS A 717 6.98 15.57 20.61
C CYS A 717 6.89 15.21 19.12
N LEU A 718 5.79 15.60 18.46
CA LEU A 718 5.55 15.38 17.03
C LEU A 718 6.65 16.01 16.18
N THR A 719 7.03 17.26 16.48
CA THR A 719 7.96 18.08 15.68
C THR A 719 9.43 17.98 16.11
N SER A 720 9.76 17.12 17.09
CA SER A 720 11.15 16.82 17.42
C SER A 720 11.88 16.27 16.18
N GLY A 721 13.17 16.53 16.00
CA GLY A 721 13.89 16.14 14.77
C GLY A 721 13.91 14.63 14.46
N GLU A 722 14.61 14.22 13.40
CA GLU A 722 14.65 12.82 12.91
C GLU A 722 15.01 11.78 13.99
N GLU A 723 15.90 12.12 14.93
CA GLU A 723 16.17 11.33 16.15
C GLU A 723 15.39 11.91 17.34
N PRO A 724 14.25 11.31 17.73
CA PRO A 724 13.40 11.86 18.78
C PRO A 724 14.05 11.72 20.16
N GLN A 725 14.34 12.85 20.79
CA GLN A 725 14.80 12.93 22.18
C GLN A 725 13.59 13.29 23.07
N VAL A 726 12.86 12.29 23.58
CA VAL A 726 11.60 12.48 24.34
C VAL A 726 11.77 13.52 25.46
N ARG A 727 12.79 13.37 26.32
CA ARG A 727 13.04 14.31 27.43
C ARG A 727 13.25 15.74 26.94
N ARG A 728 14.02 15.91 25.86
CA ARG A 728 14.29 17.23 25.27
C ARG A 728 13.03 17.84 24.67
N ALA A 729 12.24 17.06 23.93
CA ALA A 729 10.98 17.52 23.35
C ALA A 729 9.98 17.97 24.44
N LEU A 730 9.90 17.22 25.54
CA LEU A 730 9.09 17.59 26.71
C LEU A 730 9.61 18.88 27.37
N ALA A 731 10.92 19.01 27.57
CA ALA A 731 11.53 20.22 28.12
C ALA A 731 11.32 21.44 27.22
N ASP A 732 11.45 21.27 25.90
CA ASP A 732 11.18 22.31 24.91
C ASP A 732 9.71 22.73 24.94
N GLY A 733 8.79 21.78 25.04
CA GLY A 733 7.37 22.06 25.19
C GLY A 733 7.04 22.82 26.47
N ILE A 734 7.62 22.44 27.62
CA ILE A 734 7.45 23.18 28.90
C ILE A 734 7.97 24.61 28.76
N ARG A 735 9.13 24.81 28.11
CA ARG A 735 9.71 26.14 27.86
C ARG A 735 8.83 27.01 26.95
N ALA A 736 8.09 26.40 26.04
CA ALA A 736 7.20 27.11 25.11
C ALA A 736 5.84 27.48 25.74
N LEU A 737 5.44 26.87 26.86
CA LEU A 737 4.12 27.11 27.49
C LEU A 737 3.84 28.59 27.80
N PRO A 738 4.76 29.40 28.37
CA PRO A 738 4.47 30.80 28.67
C PRO A 738 4.16 31.66 27.43
N GLU A 739 4.69 31.27 26.26
CA GLU A 739 4.40 31.94 24.99
C GLU A 739 3.11 31.40 24.37
N ALA A 740 2.88 30.09 24.47
CA ALA A 740 1.75 29.41 23.85
C ALA A 740 0.42 29.60 24.62
N ASP A 741 0.49 29.81 25.94
CA ASP A 741 -0.67 29.93 26.82
C ASP A 741 -0.54 31.14 27.76
N PRO A 742 -1.10 32.31 27.37
CA PRO A 742 -1.05 33.52 28.17
C PRO A 742 -1.71 33.40 29.55
N ASP A 743 -2.63 32.44 29.72
CA ASP A 743 -3.37 32.20 30.96
C ASP A 743 -2.67 31.17 31.88
N LEU A 744 -1.45 30.74 31.54
CA LEU A 744 -0.66 29.78 32.31
C LEU A 744 -0.39 30.29 33.74
N ALA A 745 -0.85 29.53 34.74
CA ALA A 745 -0.52 29.84 36.13
C ALA A 745 0.92 29.42 36.47
N THR A 746 1.65 30.25 37.22
CA THR A 746 3.04 29.96 37.66
C THR A 746 3.15 28.59 38.34
N ARG A 747 2.17 28.25 39.19
CA ARG A 747 2.13 26.96 39.88
C ARG A 747 2.00 25.77 38.92
N GLU A 748 1.27 25.90 37.82
CA GLU A 748 1.09 24.82 36.85
C GLU A 748 2.41 24.55 36.10
N LEU A 749 3.13 25.61 35.73
CA LEU A 749 4.47 25.51 35.13
C LEU A 749 5.48 24.88 36.09
N GLU A 750 5.48 25.30 37.36
CA GLU A 750 6.31 24.71 38.41
C GLU A 750 6.03 23.21 38.58
N GLN A 751 4.77 22.79 38.57
CA GLN A 751 4.38 21.39 38.70
C GLN A 751 4.87 20.53 37.52
N LEU A 752 4.75 21.02 36.28
CA LEU A 752 5.24 20.31 35.09
C LEU A 752 6.77 20.19 35.10
N THR A 753 7.46 21.28 35.45
CA THR A 753 8.93 21.30 35.57
C THR A 753 9.39 20.33 36.66
N THR A 754 8.75 20.36 37.82
CA THR A 754 9.03 19.45 38.93
C THR A 754 8.81 17.99 38.55
N ALA A 755 7.74 17.67 37.81
CA ALA A 755 7.47 16.30 37.36
C ALA A 755 8.57 15.79 36.41
N LEU A 756 9.10 16.66 35.54
CA LEU A 756 10.22 16.33 34.65
C LEU A 756 11.51 16.11 35.45
N GLU A 757 11.84 17.00 36.39
CA GLU A 757 13.00 16.87 37.29
C GLU A 757 12.92 15.58 38.12
N GLN A 758 11.75 15.24 38.66
CA GLN A 758 11.56 14.00 39.41
C GLN A 758 11.78 12.75 38.54
N ALA A 759 11.46 12.80 37.26
CA ALA A 759 11.72 11.71 36.32
C ALA A 759 13.21 11.60 35.94
N ASP A 760 14.00 12.65 36.12
CA ASP A 760 15.46 12.62 35.98
C ASP A 760 16.10 12.04 37.25
N GLU A 761 15.70 12.52 38.43
CA GLU A 761 16.31 12.10 39.69
C GLU A 761 15.92 10.68 40.12
N HIS A 762 14.67 10.29 39.85
CA HIS A 762 14.07 9.04 40.33
C HIS A 762 13.19 8.44 39.23
N PRO A 763 13.76 7.92 38.13
CA PRO A 763 12.98 7.34 37.05
C PRO A 763 12.23 6.09 37.50
N ALA A 764 11.00 5.92 37.01
CA ALA A 764 10.17 4.71 37.23
C ALA A 764 9.89 4.37 38.72
N ASP A 765 9.74 5.37 39.58
CA ASP A 765 9.35 5.24 40.98
C ASP A 765 7.81 5.26 41.12
N SER A 766 7.25 4.13 41.56
CA SER A 766 5.79 3.95 41.68
C SER A 766 5.16 4.84 42.77
N GLU A 767 5.87 5.14 43.85
CA GLU A 767 5.34 6.01 44.90
C GLU A 767 5.29 7.46 44.43
N ARG A 768 6.29 7.90 43.66
CA ARG A 768 6.30 9.22 43.02
C ARG A 768 5.18 9.35 42.01
N LEU A 769 5.00 8.35 41.15
CA LEU A 769 3.88 8.32 40.21
C LEU A 769 2.53 8.44 40.95
N ALA A 770 2.34 7.71 42.06
CA ALA A 770 1.13 7.80 42.86
C ALA A 770 0.91 9.18 43.53
N ARG A 771 1.99 9.91 43.87
CA ARG A 771 1.91 11.28 44.40
C ARG A 771 1.62 12.33 43.33
N LEU A 772 2.16 12.15 42.12
CA LEU A 772 1.94 13.03 40.98
C LEU A 772 0.55 12.86 40.35
N ALA A 773 0.05 11.62 40.33
CA ALA A 773 -1.24 11.25 39.74
C ALA A 773 -2.13 10.49 40.74
N PRO A 774 -2.59 11.13 41.84
CA PRO A 774 -3.34 10.46 42.90
C PRO A 774 -4.79 10.12 42.53
N ASP A 775 -5.35 10.75 41.49
CA ASP A 775 -6.77 10.71 41.17
C ASP A 775 -7.06 10.84 39.66
N ALA A 776 -8.33 10.65 39.30
CA ALA A 776 -8.83 10.69 37.92
C ALA A 776 -9.08 12.10 37.37
N THR A 777 -8.22 13.06 37.71
CA THR A 777 -8.30 14.44 37.22
C THR A 777 -7.38 14.68 36.03
N ALA A 778 -7.72 15.65 35.18
CA ALA A 778 -6.89 16.00 34.03
C ALA A 778 -5.47 16.48 34.42
N PRO A 779 -5.25 17.30 35.47
CA PRO A 779 -3.91 17.62 35.95
C PRO A 779 -3.11 16.39 36.40
N SER A 780 -3.72 15.47 37.15
CA SER A 780 -3.08 14.22 37.60
C SER A 780 -2.65 13.36 36.41
N ALA A 781 -3.52 13.18 35.42
CA ALA A 781 -3.23 12.42 34.21
C ALA A 781 -2.07 13.02 33.41
N LEU A 782 -2.02 14.35 33.30
CA LEU A 782 -0.92 15.06 32.62
C LEU A 782 0.41 14.90 33.35
N LEU A 783 0.45 15.14 34.65
CA LEU A 783 1.66 15.04 35.46
C LEU A 783 2.20 13.61 35.49
N GLY A 784 1.33 12.63 35.67
CA GLY A 784 1.70 11.21 35.61
C GLY A 784 2.21 10.81 34.23
N GLY A 785 1.47 11.18 33.17
CA GLY A 785 1.84 10.84 31.80
C GLY A 785 3.20 11.42 31.39
N LEU A 786 3.45 12.68 31.74
CA LEU A 786 4.72 13.38 31.57
C LEU A 786 5.86 12.68 32.31
N TYR A 787 5.67 12.38 33.60
CA TYR A 787 6.68 11.72 34.44
C TYR A 787 7.05 10.33 33.88
N VAL A 788 6.07 9.55 33.43
CA VAL A 788 6.34 8.21 32.87
C VAL A 788 7.02 8.32 31.51
N ALA A 789 6.55 9.19 30.60
CA ALA A 789 7.18 9.37 29.30
C ALA A 789 8.64 9.84 29.43
N ALA A 790 8.92 10.73 30.39
CA ALA A 790 10.28 11.14 30.71
C ALA A 790 11.08 9.97 31.32
N SER A 791 10.52 9.19 32.24
CA SER A 791 11.20 8.04 32.88
C SER A 791 11.61 6.94 31.91
N PHE A 792 10.89 6.77 30.80
CA PHE A 792 11.12 5.76 29.77
C PHE A 792 11.27 6.40 28.37
N PRO A 793 12.35 7.15 28.13
CA PRO A 793 12.45 7.98 26.93
C PRO A 793 12.79 7.19 25.67
N GLU A 794 13.32 5.97 25.80
CA GLU A 794 13.83 5.20 24.67
C GLU A 794 12.72 4.44 23.93
N ARG A 795 12.92 4.24 22.63
CA ARG A 795 11.93 3.63 21.73
C ARG A 795 11.55 2.20 22.14
N ASP A 796 12.50 1.41 22.62
CA ASP A 796 12.30 0.02 23.04
C ASP A 796 11.62 -0.09 24.43
N GLN A 797 11.50 1.01 25.16
CA GLN A 797 10.91 1.06 26.50
C GLN A 797 9.40 1.32 26.51
N VAL A 798 8.78 1.58 25.34
CA VAL A 798 7.37 2.01 25.25
C VAL A 798 6.40 1.02 25.89
N ASP A 799 6.59 -0.30 25.70
CA ASP A 799 5.77 -1.33 26.35
C ASP A 799 5.89 -1.29 27.89
N ALA A 800 7.12 -1.14 28.39
CA ALA A 800 7.40 -1.05 29.82
C ALA A 800 6.80 0.22 30.43
N ALA A 801 6.90 1.34 29.71
CA ALA A 801 6.32 2.63 30.11
C ALA A 801 4.80 2.54 30.25
N LEU A 802 4.12 1.97 29.26
CA LEU A 802 2.67 1.78 29.26
C LEU A 802 2.21 0.90 30.42
N ARG A 803 2.92 -0.21 30.68
CA ARG A 803 2.61 -1.10 31.82
C ARG A 803 2.86 -0.44 33.17
N PHE A 804 3.91 0.36 33.28
CA PHE A 804 4.22 1.12 34.48
C PHE A 804 3.15 2.20 34.75
N ALA A 805 2.77 2.96 33.72
CA ALA A 805 1.69 3.95 33.79
C ALA A 805 0.35 3.33 34.22
N ALA A 806 0.03 2.13 33.74
CA ALA A 806 -1.19 1.40 34.12
C ALA A 806 -1.24 1.04 35.62
N GLY A 807 -0.12 1.15 36.34
CA GLY A 807 -0.03 0.96 37.79
C GLY A 807 -0.38 2.19 38.63
N ALA A 808 -0.61 3.36 38.02
CA ALA A 808 -1.01 4.57 38.73
C ALA A 808 -2.39 4.42 39.41
N PRO A 809 -2.71 5.25 40.42
CA PRO A 809 -4.04 5.28 41.04
C PRO A 809 -5.19 5.39 40.03
N ASP A 810 -5.03 6.24 39.01
CA ASP A 810 -5.89 6.32 37.82
C ASP A 810 -5.11 5.89 36.56
N GLY A 811 -4.81 4.58 36.47
CA GLY A 811 -3.93 4.04 35.44
C GLY A 811 -4.46 4.17 34.00
N ASP A 812 -5.76 4.28 33.78
CA ASP A 812 -6.35 4.45 32.44
C ASP A 812 -5.97 5.79 31.81
N SER A 813 -6.13 6.90 32.53
CA SER A 813 -5.79 8.23 32.03
C SER A 813 -4.29 8.47 31.93
N VAL A 814 -3.51 7.99 32.90
CA VAL A 814 -2.04 8.12 32.88
C VAL A 814 -1.45 7.33 31.72
N ALA A 815 -1.83 6.06 31.53
CA ALA A 815 -1.33 5.23 30.42
C ALA A 815 -1.76 5.78 29.05
N CYS A 816 -2.97 6.33 28.96
CA CYS A 816 -3.47 7.02 27.78
C CYS A 816 -2.59 8.22 27.38
N VAL A 817 -2.24 9.09 28.34
CA VAL A 817 -1.35 10.25 28.10
C VAL A 817 0.08 9.79 27.79
N THR A 818 0.63 8.83 28.53
CA THR A 818 1.96 8.26 28.26
C THR A 818 2.06 7.70 26.85
N GLY A 819 1.07 6.92 26.42
CA GLY A 819 1.03 6.33 25.10
C GLY A 819 0.96 7.37 23.99
N ALA A 820 0.17 8.43 24.19
CA ALA A 820 0.11 9.54 23.24
C ALA A 820 1.46 10.27 23.12
N LEU A 821 2.13 10.58 24.23
CA LEU A 821 3.43 11.28 24.24
C LEU A 821 4.53 10.45 23.57
N LEU A 822 4.68 9.18 23.96
CA LEU A 822 5.70 8.31 23.41
C LEU A 822 5.41 7.94 21.95
N GLY A 823 4.14 7.73 21.60
CA GLY A 823 3.73 7.49 20.22
C GLY A 823 3.95 8.70 19.32
N ALA A 824 3.70 9.91 19.84
CA ALA A 824 3.98 11.15 19.12
C ALA A 824 5.48 11.38 18.89
N ALA A 825 6.33 10.97 19.82
CA ALA A 825 7.78 11.10 19.69
C ALA A 825 8.38 10.02 18.77
N HIS A 826 8.02 8.75 18.98
CA HIS A 826 8.71 7.62 18.35
C HIS A 826 8.03 7.04 17.11
N GLY A 827 6.76 7.37 16.86
CA GLY A 827 5.99 6.80 15.75
C GLY A 827 5.27 5.50 16.08
N ALA A 828 4.40 5.08 15.15
CA ALA A 828 3.59 3.87 15.30
C ALA A 828 4.45 2.59 15.40
N GLU A 829 5.64 2.59 14.79
CA GLU A 829 6.56 1.44 14.80
C GLU A 829 7.28 1.25 16.14
N ALA A 830 7.05 2.11 17.13
CA ALA A 830 7.53 1.93 18.50
C ALA A 830 6.51 1.24 19.41
N LEU A 831 5.24 1.17 18.98
CA LEU A 831 4.18 0.58 19.78
C LEU A 831 4.25 -0.95 19.73
N PRO A 832 3.84 -1.65 20.80
CA PRO A 832 3.86 -3.11 20.83
C PRO A 832 2.93 -3.72 19.76
N VAL A 833 3.51 -4.43 18.79
CA VAL A 833 2.78 -4.97 17.63
C VAL A 833 1.62 -5.88 18.03
N ASP A 834 1.81 -6.71 19.06
CA ASP A 834 0.74 -7.57 19.60
C ASP A 834 -0.46 -6.73 20.08
N LEU A 835 -0.22 -5.67 20.85
CA LEU A 835 -1.28 -4.85 21.40
C LEU A 835 -2.01 -4.05 20.31
N VAL A 836 -1.27 -3.47 19.36
CA VAL A 836 -1.84 -2.70 18.25
C VAL A 836 -2.67 -3.60 17.33
N SER A 837 -2.14 -4.76 16.94
CA SER A 837 -2.83 -5.67 16.00
C SER A 837 -4.13 -6.26 16.56
N ARG A 838 -4.25 -6.36 17.89
CA ARG A 838 -5.42 -6.89 18.58
C ARG A 838 -6.45 -5.80 18.95
N HIS A 839 -6.09 -4.53 18.87
CA HIS A 839 -6.96 -3.43 19.30
C HIS A 839 -8.08 -3.16 18.28
N GLU A 840 -9.35 -3.24 18.73
CA GLU A 840 -10.52 -3.25 17.83
C GLU A 840 -10.68 -1.97 16.99
N LEU A 841 -10.23 -0.83 17.52
CA LEU A 841 -10.24 0.47 16.84
C LEU A 841 -8.90 0.86 16.19
N ALA A 842 -7.90 -0.03 16.15
CA ALA A 842 -6.59 0.32 15.58
C ALA A 842 -6.71 0.82 14.14
N TRP A 843 -7.51 0.14 13.31
CA TRP A 843 -7.74 0.56 11.92
C TRP A 843 -8.45 1.92 11.83
N VAL A 844 -9.43 2.19 12.69
CA VAL A 844 -10.17 3.46 12.72
C VAL A 844 -9.23 4.61 13.05
N LEU A 845 -8.40 4.44 14.07
CA LEU A 845 -7.42 5.43 14.51
C LEU A 845 -6.33 5.65 13.46
N ASP A 846 -5.89 4.59 12.79
CA ASP A 846 -4.92 4.66 11.70
C ASP A 846 -5.47 5.45 10.51
N THR A 847 -6.72 5.20 10.11
CA THR A 847 -7.43 5.97 9.08
C THR A 847 -7.60 7.44 9.50
N LEU A 848 -8.09 7.70 10.72
CA LEU A 848 -8.27 9.06 11.24
C LEU A 848 -6.95 9.84 11.31
N ALA A 849 -5.86 9.20 11.71
CA ALA A 849 -4.53 9.81 11.75
C ALA A 849 -4.08 10.26 10.35
N ARG A 850 -4.19 9.38 9.35
CA ARG A 850 -3.84 9.70 7.97
C ARG A 850 -4.75 10.77 7.38
N ASP A 851 -6.05 10.67 7.64
CA ASP A 851 -7.03 11.62 7.13
C ASP A 851 -6.85 13.02 7.73
N LEU A 852 -6.48 13.11 9.01
CA LEU A 852 -6.15 14.38 9.65
C LEU A 852 -4.93 15.03 9.01
N VAL A 853 -3.85 14.26 8.76
CA VAL A 853 -2.66 14.77 8.07
C VAL A 853 -3.01 15.20 6.64
N ALA A 854 -3.69 14.35 5.89
CA ALA A 854 -4.09 14.63 4.51
C ALA A 854 -4.97 15.89 4.42
N GLN A 855 -5.93 16.09 5.33
CA GLN A 855 -6.73 17.33 5.33
C GLN A 855 -5.87 18.58 5.59
N ILE A 856 -4.90 18.51 6.49
CA ILE A 856 -4.02 19.65 6.80
C ILE A 856 -3.10 19.98 5.61
N VAL A 857 -2.56 18.95 4.95
CA VAL A 857 -1.50 19.09 3.94
C VAL A 857 -2.06 19.20 2.52
N ASP A 858 -2.97 18.31 2.15
CA ASP A 858 -3.40 18.08 0.76
C ASP A 858 -4.81 18.60 0.46
N ARG A 859 -5.59 18.92 1.50
CA ARG A 859 -6.99 19.40 1.43
C ARG A 859 -7.84 18.60 0.43
N PRO A 860 -8.05 17.29 0.63
CA PRO A 860 -8.67 16.42 -0.37
C PRO A 860 -10.11 16.81 -0.71
N SER A 861 -10.81 17.46 0.21
CA SER A 861 -12.13 18.08 0.00
C SER A 861 -12.14 19.18 -1.05
N GLY A 862 -10.98 19.80 -1.31
CA GLY A 862 -10.87 21.08 -1.99
C GLY A 862 -11.21 22.23 -1.05
N GLY A 863 -11.55 23.38 -1.63
CA GLY A 863 -12.02 24.56 -0.92
C GLY A 863 -13.03 25.35 -1.75
N GLU A 864 -13.32 26.59 -1.34
CA GLU A 864 -14.34 27.43 -2.01
C GLU A 864 -14.04 27.66 -3.51
N TYR A 865 -12.76 27.79 -3.87
CA TYR A 865 -12.31 28.13 -5.22
C TYR A 865 -11.51 27.01 -5.93
N LEU A 866 -11.28 25.89 -5.24
CA LEU A 866 -10.49 24.76 -5.74
C LEU A 866 -11.31 23.47 -5.58
N GLY A 867 -11.53 22.74 -6.67
CA GLY A 867 -12.21 21.45 -6.63
C GLY A 867 -11.39 20.44 -5.83
N GLY A 868 -12.06 19.66 -4.97
CA GLY A 868 -11.44 18.54 -4.28
C GLY A 868 -11.04 17.42 -5.24
N TRP A 869 -9.95 16.73 -4.92
CA TRP A 869 -9.48 15.60 -5.71
C TRP A 869 -10.01 14.25 -5.18
N ASP A 870 -10.47 14.17 -3.92
CA ASP A 870 -11.18 13.01 -3.40
C ASP A 870 -12.71 13.28 -3.38
N PRO A 871 -13.48 12.70 -4.31
CA PRO A 871 -14.92 12.92 -4.40
C PRO A 871 -15.71 12.29 -3.23
N HIS A 872 -15.10 11.38 -2.48
CA HIS A 872 -15.73 10.73 -1.33
C HIS A 872 -15.40 11.44 -0.01
N TRP A 873 -14.45 12.38 0.01
CA TRP A 873 -14.02 13.05 1.24
C TRP A 873 -15.17 13.74 1.95
N TRP A 874 -16.02 14.45 1.21
CA TRP A 874 -17.20 15.13 1.76
C TRP A 874 -18.24 14.16 2.33
N SER A 875 -18.34 12.94 1.79
CA SER A 875 -19.24 11.91 2.33
C SER A 875 -18.73 11.32 3.64
N ARG A 876 -17.40 11.20 3.79
CA ARG A 876 -16.76 10.73 5.03
C ARG A 876 -16.77 11.81 6.10
N TYR A 877 -16.42 13.03 5.72
CA TYR A 877 -16.31 14.21 6.57
C TYR A 877 -17.18 15.35 6.06
N PRO A 878 -18.52 15.26 6.21
CA PRO A 878 -19.40 16.37 5.90
C PRO A 878 -18.97 17.62 6.66
N GLY A 879 -18.64 18.69 5.93
CA GLY A 879 -18.28 19.99 6.49
C GLY A 879 -19.49 20.65 7.14
N TRP A 880 -19.55 20.62 8.47
CA TRP A 880 -20.63 21.18 9.27
C TRP A 880 -20.34 22.64 9.63
#